data_AF-A0A7V4PJR3-F1
#
_entry.id   AF-A0A7V4PJR3-F1
#
_cell.length_a   1.000
_cell.length_b   1.000
_cell.length_c   1.000
_cell.angle_alpha   90.00
_cell.angle_beta   90.00
_cell.angle_gamma   90.00
#
_symmetry.space_group_name_H-M   'P 1'
#
loop_
_entity.id
_entity.type
_entity.pdbx_description
1 polymer ?
#
loop_
_entity_poly.entity_id
_entity_poly.type
_entity_poly.pdbx_seq_one_letter_code
_entity_poly.pdbx_strand_id
1 'polypeptide(L)'
;MITVDIKTLLGRLNPYCTRALEGAAGLCVSRTHYEVTVEHLLHKLLEDPQSDLPLIFRQFDIDLSRARKALEQTLEELRTGNAGKPVFSPLLLEWFQDAWLIASIDIGESRIRSGALLLALLTKPTQFATGRYIELFRGVGREALLSKFAMIVKGSVEQAAMGERMIREEAPQVEGGALARFCVDFTKRAKAGEIDPVFGRDREIHQMIDILARRRKNNPICVGEAGVGKTAVVEGLALRVVEGDVPDILKDVTILGLDMGLLQAGAGVRGEFENRLKSVINEIKASAKPIILFIDEAHTLIGAGGPSGGSDAANLLKPALARGELRTIAATTWSEYKKYFEKDAALARRFQLVKLDEPTVETATLILRGLKSKYEEAHGVVIRDDAIVAAAELSSRYISGRQLPDKAVDLLDTSAARVKILLTSKPDLIEDKERTIQALEREKKALERDALHGIEIDQHRPQELEKEIERLTQEVEELKERWQKEQSLAQQIIGLRKELYERVSENAPEEEREVLKNKIDQLSSELQALQGGSPLVRIEVDPDVVAKVVSDWTGIPLGKVLREQAKNIIDLEARLKERIKGQDEALRIITQVIKAAKAGLKDPQQPLGVFLLVGPSGVGKTETGLAIADLLFGGDRFLVTINMSEFQESHTVSRLIGSPPGYVGYGEGGVLTEAVRQRPYSVVLIDECEKAHIDVMNLFYQVFDKGMLSDGEGRVIDFKNTVLFMTSNLASDVITQLCSGSERPSVETVISTIRPILSHHFKPALLARMTIVPFYTLDPKYIKEIVILKLNKLANRLAENQKIKLTYSPQIVEQITQRCTEVETGARNIDHIMNGTILPQMSQEILARMGEGVMPSEAHLDVAEGGGFRITFKP
;
A
#
# COMPACT_ATOMS: atom_id res chain seq x y z
N MET A 1 -14.56 1.75 19.34
CA MET A 1 -13.19 1.32 19.68
C MET A 1 -12.24 2.34 19.11
N ILE A 2 -11.29 2.83 19.90
CA ILE A 2 -10.27 3.77 19.42
C ILE A 2 -9.36 2.99 18.48
N THR A 3 -9.36 3.32 17.19
CA THR A 3 -8.46 2.74 16.20
C THR A 3 -7.07 3.35 16.40
N VAL A 4 -6.34 2.86 17.41
CA VAL A 4 -4.93 3.17 17.61
C VAL A 4 -4.13 2.46 16.51
N ASP A 5 -3.25 3.18 15.83
CA ASP A 5 -2.31 2.58 14.89
C ASP A 5 -1.47 1.48 15.59
N ILE A 6 -1.55 0.26 15.06
CA ILE A 6 -0.88 -0.92 15.60
C ILE A 6 0.63 -0.70 15.66
N LYS A 7 1.22 -0.03 14.66
CA LYS A 7 2.67 0.22 14.63
C LYS A 7 3.10 1.13 15.78
N THR A 8 2.33 2.18 16.02
CA THR A 8 2.56 3.11 17.14
C THR A 8 2.40 2.41 18.49
N LEU A 9 1.38 1.56 18.65
CA LEU A 9 1.13 0.81 19.89
C LEU A 9 2.24 -0.21 20.19
N LEU A 10 2.67 -0.96 19.19
CA LEU A 10 3.78 -1.91 19.32
C LEU A 10 5.11 -1.21 19.62
N GLY A 11 5.31 0.00 19.08
CA GLY A 11 6.47 0.84 19.39
C GLY A 11 6.58 1.28 20.85
N ARG A 12 5.51 1.13 21.65
CA ARG A 12 5.52 1.41 23.10
C ARG A 12 6.02 0.24 23.94
N LEU A 13 6.14 -0.97 23.40
CA LEU A 13 6.73 -2.10 24.12
C LEU A 13 8.22 -1.84 24.40
N ASN A 14 8.71 -2.25 25.57
CA ASN A 14 10.16 -2.27 25.81
C ASN A 14 10.82 -3.36 24.93
N PRO A 15 12.16 -3.30 24.71
CA PRO A 15 12.83 -4.27 23.84
C PRO A 15 12.64 -5.74 24.26
N TYR A 16 12.47 -6.00 25.56
CA TYR A 16 12.17 -7.34 26.07
C TYR A 16 10.79 -7.83 25.64
N CYS A 17 9.73 -7.05 25.87
CA CYS A 17 8.37 -7.37 25.44
C CYS A 17 8.24 -7.45 23.92
N THR A 18 8.97 -6.62 23.17
CA THR A 18 9.02 -6.73 21.69
C THR A 18 9.60 -8.08 21.25
N ARG A 19 10.74 -8.50 21.83
CA ARG A 19 11.31 -9.83 21.55
C ARG A 19 10.40 -10.97 22.02
N ALA A 20 9.74 -10.81 23.17
CA ALA A 20 8.78 -11.80 23.65
C ALA A 20 7.55 -11.91 22.73
N LEU A 21 7.10 -10.80 22.13
CA LEU A 21 6.03 -10.78 21.14
C LEU A 21 6.45 -11.46 19.82
N GLU A 22 7.67 -11.22 19.35
CA GLU A 22 8.25 -11.95 18.21
C GLU A 22 8.31 -13.45 18.50
N GLY A 23 8.76 -13.82 19.70
CA GLY A 23 8.75 -15.20 20.18
C GLY A 23 7.35 -15.81 20.29
N ALA A 24 6.35 -15.01 20.67
CA ALA A 24 4.96 -15.41 20.77
C ALA A 24 4.33 -15.67 19.40
N ALA A 25 4.67 -14.84 18.40
CA ALA A 25 4.32 -15.08 17.01
C ALA A 25 4.96 -16.37 16.48
N GLY A 26 6.25 -16.61 16.79
CA GLY A 26 6.92 -17.87 16.46
C GLY A 26 6.26 -19.09 17.11
N LEU A 27 5.89 -18.99 18.40
CA LEU A 27 5.16 -20.04 19.11
C LEU A 27 3.80 -20.33 18.46
N CYS A 28 3.05 -19.29 18.11
CA CYS A 28 1.77 -19.38 17.42
C CYS A 28 1.89 -20.13 16.08
N VAL A 29 2.91 -19.79 15.27
CA VAL A 29 3.21 -20.50 14.01
C VAL A 29 3.58 -21.96 14.28
N SER A 30 4.46 -22.23 15.24
CA SER A 30 4.90 -23.60 15.54
C SER A 30 3.77 -24.53 16.01
N ARG A 31 2.76 -23.97 16.69
CA ARG A 31 1.56 -24.69 17.13
C ARG A 31 0.40 -24.65 16.11
N THR A 32 0.59 -24.01 14.96
CA THR A 32 -0.43 -23.85 13.90
C THR A 32 -1.71 -23.13 14.35
N HIS A 33 -1.60 -22.22 15.32
CA HIS A 33 -2.75 -21.42 15.77
C HIS A 33 -3.09 -20.30 14.77
N TYR A 34 -4.35 -19.86 14.78
CA TYR A 34 -4.86 -18.85 13.85
C TYR A 34 -4.46 -17.42 14.22
N GLU A 35 -4.35 -17.13 15.51
CA GLU A 35 -4.07 -15.78 16.02
C GLU A 35 -3.04 -15.84 17.17
N VAL A 36 -2.21 -14.79 17.25
CA VAL A 36 -1.33 -14.56 18.41
C VAL A 36 -2.18 -13.96 19.51
N THR A 37 -2.34 -14.70 20.61
CA THR A 37 -3.20 -14.33 21.75
C THR A 37 -2.40 -13.84 22.97
N VAL A 38 -3.10 -13.35 24.00
CA VAL A 38 -2.53 -12.97 25.30
C VAL A 38 -1.75 -14.13 25.93
N GLU A 39 -2.26 -15.36 25.84
CA GLU A 39 -1.63 -16.57 26.38
C GLU A 39 -0.27 -16.86 25.72
N HIS A 40 -0.13 -16.63 24.41
CA HIS A 40 1.15 -16.82 23.71
C HIS A 40 2.22 -15.88 24.24
N LEU A 41 1.85 -14.61 24.45
CA LEU A 41 2.76 -13.60 24.97
C LEU A 41 3.08 -13.84 26.45
N LEU A 42 2.08 -14.17 27.28
CA LEU A 42 2.30 -14.51 28.69
C LEU A 42 3.26 -15.69 28.86
N HIS A 43 3.12 -16.73 28.02
CA HIS A 43 4.02 -17.89 28.05
C HIS A 43 5.47 -17.45 27.80
N LYS A 44 5.70 -16.60 26.80
CA LYS A 44 7.04 -16.06 26.48
C LYS A 44 7.58 -15.10 27.53
N LEU A 45 6.75 -14.23 28.10
CA LEU A 45 7.17 -13.32 29.15
C LEU A 45 7.61 -14.04 30.43
N LEU A 46 7.12 -15.26 30.66
CA LEU A 46 7.52 -16.07 31.80
C LEU A 46 8.84 -16.81 31.61
N GLU A 47 9.44 -16.86 30.41
CA GLU A 47 10.62 -17.67 30.09
C GLU A 47 11.90 -17.23 30.83
N ASP A 48 12.15 -15.91 30.92
CA ASP A 48 13.34 -15.35 31.58
C ASP A 48 13.10 -15.16 33.10
N PRO A 49 13.79 -15.91 33.98
CA PRO A 49 13.61 -15.79 35.43
C PRO A 49 13.94 -14.41 36.02
N GLN A 50 14.66 -13.57 35.27
CA GLN A 50 15.05 -12.23 35.68
C GLN A 50 14.14 -11.14 35.09
N SER A 51 13.03 -11.47 34.43
CA SER A 51 12.05 -10.47 33.93
C SER A 51 11.01 -10.09 35.00
N ASP A 52 10.19 -9.07 34.75
CA ASP A 52 9.26 -8.53 35.77
C ASP A 52 8.24 -9.58 36.22
N LEU A 53 7.62 -10.33 35.31
CA LEU A 53 6.60 -11.34 35.64
C LEU A 53 7.12 -12.39 36.64
N PRO A 54 8.27 -13.06 36.40
CA PRO A 54 8.84 -14.01 37.34
C PRO A 54 9.26 -13.43 38.68
N LEU A 55 9.78 -12.19 38.70
CA LEU A 55 10.10 -11.49 39.94
C LEU A 55 8.84 -11.18 40.75
N ILE A 56 7.77 -10.74 40.09
CA ILE A 56 6.46 -10.51 40.72
C ILE A 56 5.91 -11.83 41.26
N PHE A 57 5.92 -12.91 40.48
CA PHE A 57 5.38 -14.20 40.92
C PHE A 57 6.13 -14.75 42.14
N ARG A 58 7.46 -14.61 42.17
CA ARG A 58 8.27 -14.98 43.35
C ARG A 58 7.90 -14.14 44.59
N GLN A 59 7.63 -12.86 44.43
CA GLN A 59 7.24 -11.98 45.54
C GLN A 59 5.86 -12.32 46.12
N PHE A 60 4.94 -12.80 45.28
CA PHE A 60 3.57 -13.18 45.66
C PHE A 60 3.40 -14.70 45.88
N ASP A 61 4.50 -15.45 45.99
CA ASP A 61 4.53 -16.90 46.25
C ASP A 61 3.73 -17.74 45.21
N ILE A 62 3.79 -17.32 43.94
CA ILE A 62 3.20 -18.04 42.81
C ILE A 62 4.25 -18.94 42.17
N ASP A 63 3.95 -20.23 42.12
CA ASP A 63 4.79 -21.24 41.46
C ASP A 63 4.84 -21.00 39.93
N LEU A 64 6.02 -20.61 39.44
CA LEU A 64 6.28 -20.33 38.03
C LEU A 64 6.11 -21.56 37.13
N SER A 65 6.53 -22.73 37.60
CA SER A 65 6.39 -23.98 36.83
C SER A 65 4.92 -24.35 36.69
N ARG A 66 4.12 -24.15 37.74
CA ARG A 66 2.67 -24.35 37.70
C ARG A 66 1.96 -23.35 36.78
N ALA A 67 2.38 -22.08 36.81
CA ALA A 67 1.86 -21.03 35.94
C ALA A 67 2.13 -21.33 34.45
N ARG A 68 3.37 -21.70 34.09
CA ARG A 68 3.74 -22.07 32.71
C ARG A 68 2.95 -23.28 32.24
N LYS A 69 2.84 -24.33 33.06
CA LYS A 69 2.08 -25.54 32.72
C LYS A 69 0.59 -25.24 32.49
N ALA A 70 0.00 -24.37 33.29
CA ALA A 70 -1.41 -23.97 33.11
C ALA A 70 -1.62 -23.18 31.81
N LEU A 71 -0.68 -22.31 31.44
CA LEU A 71 -0.70 -21.59 30.16
C LEU A 71 -0.51 -22.55 28.98
N GLU A 72 0.40 -23.53 29.08
CA GLU A 72 0.61 -24.55 28.04
C GLU A 72 -0.64 -25.38 27.77
N GLN A 73 -1.36 -25.78 28.83
CA GLN A 73 -2.64 -26.48 28.72
C GLN A 73 -3.70 -25.63 28.02
N THR A 74 -3.80 -24.34 28.35
CA THR A 74 -4.73 -23.43 27.65
C THR A 74 -4.33 -23.25 26.18
N LEU A 75 -3.04 -23.20 25.86
CA LEU A 75 -2.57 -23.15 24.49
C LEU A 75 -2.84 -24.45 23.71
N GLU A 76 -2.91 -25.61 24.36
CA GLU A 76 -3.29 -26.89 23.73
C GLU A 76 -4.79 -26.97 23.38
N GLU A 77 -5.63 -26.19 24.07
CA GLU A 77 -7.07 -26.11 23.81
C GLU A 77 -7.43 -25.19 22.63
N LEU A 78 -6.47 -24.39 22.15
CA LEU A 78 -6.69 -23.48 21.02
C LEU A 78 -6.83 -24.24 19.70
N ARG A 79 -7.60 -23.67 18.77
CA ARG A 79 -7.80 -24.25 17.43
C ARG A 79 -6.49 -24.24 16.63
N THR A 80 -6.14 -25.40 16.08
CA THR A 80 -4.97 -25.64 15.24
C THR A 80 -5.35 -25.80 13.76
N GLY A 81 -4.36 -25.79 12.86
CA GLY A 81 -4.56 -26.01 11.42
C GLY A 81 -4.47 -24.76 10.53
N ASN A 82 -3.88 -23.67 11.04
CA ASN A 82 -3.62 -22.49 10.24
C ASN A 82 -2.42 -22.70 9.28
N ALA A 83 -2.67 -22.64 7.97
CA ALA A 83 -1.62 -22.70 6.94
C ALA A 83 -1.07 -21.31 6.54
N GLY A 84 -1.67 -20.22 7.06
CA GLY A 84 -1.29 -18.84 6.77
C GLY A 84 -0.44 -18.19 7.87
N LYS A 85 -0.09 -16.91 7.68
CA LYS A 85 0.57 -16.11 8.73
C LYS A 85 -0.47 -15.75 9.81
N PRO A 86 -0.20 -16.00 11.10
CA PRO A 86 -1.13 -15.64 12.16
C PRO A 86 -1.22 -14.12 12.30
N VAL A 87 -2.41 -13.63 12.64
CA VAL A 87 -2.67 -12.21 12.94
C VAL A 87 -2.67 -11.97 14.45
N PHE A 88 -2.49 -10.72 14.89
CA PHE A 88 -2.68 -10.39 16.31
C PHE A 88 -4.17 -10.42 16.66
N SER A 89 -4.53 -11.09 17.76
CA SER A 89 -5.93 -11.07 18.20
C SER A 89 -6.32 -9.65 18.63
N PRO A 90 -7.58 -9.22 18.40
CA PRO A 90 -8.05 -7.90 18.85
C PRO A 90 -7.86 -7.68 20.35
N LEU A 91 -8.07 -8.74 21.16
CA LEU A 91 -7.87 -8.72 22.60
C LEU A 91 -6.41 -8.46 23.01
N LEU A 92 -5.44 -8.95 22.24
CA LEU A 92 -4.03 -8.67 22.48
C LEU A 92 -3.71 -7.18 22.30
N LEU A 93 -4.30 -6.55 21.28
CA LEU A 93 -4.13 -5.11 21.02
C LEU A 93 -4.83 -4.26 22.09
N GLU A 94 -6.04 -4.63 22.51
CA GLU A 94 -6.73 -4.00 23.65
C GLU A 94 -5.92 -4.12 24.94
N TRP A 95 -5.30 -5.29 25.17
CA TRP A 95 -4.45 -5.50 26.34
C TRP A 95 -3.23 -4.57 26.35
N PHE A 96 -2.61 -4.31 25.20
CA PHE A 96 -1.53 -3.32 25.08
C PHE A 96 -1.99 -1.88 25.33
N GLN A 97 -3.20 -1.52 24.90
CA GLN A 97 -3.74 -0.18 25.18
C GLN A 97 -3.96 0.03 26.68
N ASP A 98 -4.55 -0.95 27.35
CA ASP A 98 -4.77 -0.90 28.80
C ASP A 98 -3.43 -0.94 29.57
N ALA A 99 -2.47 -1.77 29.13
CA ALA A 99 -1.15 -1.83 29.74
C ALA A 99 -0.33 -0.56 29.52
N TRP A 100 -0.49 0.12 28.38
CA TRP A 100 0.10 1.43 28.15
C TRP A 100 -0.45 2.47 29.11
N LEU A 101 -1.77 2.47 29.33
CA LEU A 101 -2.41 3.38 30.27
C LEU A 101 -1.86 3.17 31.69
N ILE A 102 -1.75 1.91 32.14
CA ILE A 102 -1.18 1.60 33.46
C ILE A 102 0.32 1.93 33.54
N ALA A 103 1.10 1.60 32.50
CA ALA A 103 2.53 1.90 32.47
C ALA A 103 2.78 3.41 32.56
N SER A 104 2.07 4.19 31.76
CA SER A 104 2.29 5.64 31.65
C SER A 104 1.67 6.45 32.78
N ILE A 105 0.52 6.05 33.33
CA ILE A 105 -0.21 6.80 34.35
C ILE A 105 0.13 6.30 35.76
N ASP A 106 0.02 4.99 35.99
CA ASP A 106 0.11 4.44 37.34
C ASP A 106 1.56 4.08 37.74
N ILE A 107 2.35 3.57 36.80
CA ILE A 107 3.77 3.19 37.05
C ILE A 107 4.74 4.34 36.74
N GLY A 108 4.40 5.21 35.77
CA GLY A 108 5.26 6.31 35.32
C GLY A 108 6.40 5.88 34.38
N GLU A 109 6.26 4.74 33.70
CA GLU A 109 7.24 4.21 32.75
C GLU A 109 6.94 4.69 31.32
N SER A 110 8.00 5.03 30.57
CA SER A 110 7.90 5.53 29.18
C SER A 110 7.64 4.43 28.15
N ARG A 111 7.74 3.16 28.56
CA ARG A 111 7.50 1.97 27.74
C ARG A 111 6.72 0.93 28.55
N ILE A 112 5.97 0.10 27.84
CA ILE A 112 5.23 -1.02 28.41
C ILE A 112 6.24 -2.13 28.77
N ARG A 113 6.35 -2.40 30.06
CA ARG A 113 7.08 -3.55 30.62
C ARG A 113 6.11 -4.69 30.93
N SER A 114 6.64 -5.89 31.11
CA SER A 114 5.81 -7.08 31.34
C SER A 114 5.00 -6.98 32.64
N GLY A 115 5.50 -6.31 33.68
CA GLY A 115 4.73 -6.04 34.89
C GLY A 115 3.49 -5.16 34.69
N ALA A 116 3.53 -4.21 33.73
CA ALA A 116 2.38 -3.39 33.37
C ALA A 116 1.31 -4.19 32.61
N LEU A 117 1.75 -5.12 31.75
CA LEU A 117 0.88 -6.08 31.08
C LEU A 117 0.14 -6.95 32.11
N LEU A 118 0.85 -7.45 33.13
CA LEU A 118 0.21 -8.21 34.20
C LEU A 118 -0.82 -7.37 34.98
N LEU A 119 -0.52 -6.12 35.32
CA LEU A 119 -1.47 -5.23 36.00
C LEU A 119 -2.74 -4.96 35.16
N ALA A 120 -2.60 -4.82 33.84
CA ALA A 120 -3.75 -4.70 32.94
C ALA A 120 -4.62 -5.95 32.96
N LEU A 121 -3.98 -7.12 32.93
CA LEU A 121 -4.67 -8.41 33.01
C LEU A 121 -5.41 -8.58 34.35
N LEU A 122 -4.78 -8.21 35.47
CA LEU A 122 -5.40 -8.28 36.80
C LEU A 122 -6.53 -7.25 37.00
N THR A 123 -6.53 -6.18 36.21
CA THR A 123 -7.60 -5.17 36.22
C THR A 123 -8.87 -5.67 35.54
N LYS A 124 -8.73 -6.41 34.43
CA LYS A 124 -9.85 -6.95 33.65
C LYS A 124 -9.65 -8.44 33.33
N PRO A 125 -9.63 -9.32 34.35
CA PRO A 125 -9.26 -10.73 34.17
C PRO A 125 -10.25 -11.48 33.27
N THR A 126 -11.55 -11.16 33.33
CA THR A 126 -12.57 -11.79 32.48
C THR A 126 -12.51 -11.36 31.02
N GLN A 127 -11.82 -10.27 30.70
CA GLN A 127 -11.67 -9.76 29.34
C GLN A 127 -10.41 -10.31 28.68
N PHE A 128 -9.29 -10.38 29.42
CA PHE A 128 -7.99 -10.73 28.85
C PHE A 128 -7.53 -12.16 29.11
N ALA A 129 -8.15 -12.89 30.05
CA ALA A 129 -7.77 -14.26 30.36
C ALA A 129 -8.90 -15.25 30.05
N THR A 130 -8.58 -16.29 29.28
CA THR A 130 -9.54 -17.32 28.86
C THR A 130 -9.36 -18.67 29.55
N GLY A 131 -8.23 -18.88 30.24
CA GLY A 131 -7.84 -20.16 30.82
C GLY A 131 -7.81 -20.21 32.36
N ARG A 132 -7.67 -21.43 32.91
CA ARG A 132 -7.60 -21.68 34.36
C ARG A 132 -6.36 -21.08 35.05
N TYR A 133 -5.36 -20.63 34.27
CA TYR A 133 -4.17 -19.95 34.79
C TYR A 133 -4.50 -18.67 35.55
N ILE A 134 -5.65 -18.03 35.27
CA ILE A 134 -6.06 -16.79 35.93
C ILE A 134 -6.25 -16.96 37.44
N GLU A 135 -6.68 -18.14 37.90
CA GLU A 135 -6.84 -18.43 39.33
C GLU A 135 -5.50 -18.44 40.07
N LEU A 136 -4.40 -18.80 39.38
CA LEU A 136 -3.05 -18.68 39.93
C LEU A 136 -2.62 -17.22 40.03
N PHE A 137 -3.00 -16.39 39.06
CA PHE A 137 -2.55 -15.00 38.99
C PHE A 137 -3.36 -14.09 39.92
N ARG A 138 -4.57 -14.48 40.33
CA ARG A 138 -5.36 -13.77 41.37
C ARG A 138 -4.63 -13.66 42.71
N GLY A 139 -3.66 -14.54 43.00
CA GLY A 139 -2.79 -14.43 44.17
C GLY A 139 -1.94 -13.16 44.17
N VAL A 140 -1.73 -12.52 43.01
CA VAL A 140 -1.07 -11.21 42.91
C VAL A 140 -2.03 -10.11 43.33
N GLY A 141 -1.79 -9.52 44.50
CA GLY A 141 -2.55 -8.36 44.97
C GLY A 141 -2.25 -7.13 44.11
N ARG A 142 -3.19 -6.74 43.24
CA ARG A 142 -3.05 -5.60 42.31
C ARG A 142 -2.57 -4.31 42.99
N GLU A 143 -3.21 -3.92 44.09
CA GLU A 143 -2.85 -2.69 44.82
C GLU A 143 -1.46 -2.77 45.45
N ALA A 144 -1.09 -3.95 45.97
CA ALA A 144 0.22 -4.20 46.53
C ALA A 144 1.32 -4.20 45.45
N LEU A 145 1.03 -4.77 44.27
CA LEU A 145 1.93 -4.74 43.12
C LEU A 145 2.12 -3.32 42.61
N LEU A 146 1.03 -2.55 42.46
CA LEU A 146 1.11 -1.20 41.94
C LEU A 146 1.87 -0.25 42.89
N SER A 147 1.54 -0.27 44.18
CA SER A 147 2.18 0.59 45.20
C SER A 147 3.66 0.28 45.43
N LYS A 148 4.11 -0.96 45.18
CA LYS A 148 5.50 -1.39 45.40
C LYS A 148 6.19 -1.82 44.10
N PHE A 149 5.67 -1.44 42.94
CA PHE A 149 6.12 -1.95 41.64
C PHE A 149 7.64 -1.89 41.48
N ALA A 150 8.23 -0.71 41.65
CA ALA A 150 9.67 -0.48 41.51
C ALA A 150 10.54 -1.27 42.50
N MET A 151 10.01 -1.63 43.68
CA MET A 151 10.71 -2.45 44.67
C MET A 151 10.66 -3.93 44.27
N ILE A 152 9.52 -4.40 43.77
CA ILE A 152 9.28 -5.80 43.42
C ILE A 152 10.07 -6.21 42.16
N VAL A 153 10.10 -5.35 41.15
CA VAL A 153 10.79 -5.63 39.87
C VAL A 153 12.25 -5.17 39.85
N LYS A 154 12.82 -4.86 41.03
CA LYS A 154 14.19 -4.37 41.15
C LYS A 154 15.19 -5.44 40.68
N GLY A 155 16.04 -5.08 39.72
CA GLY A 155 17.03 -6.00 39.15
C GLY A 155 16.51 -6.81 37.96
N SER A 156 15.36 -6.41 37.41
CA SER A 156 14.81 -7.01 36.20
C SER A 156 15.69 -6.74 34.98
N VAL A 157 15.81 -7.71 34.07
CA VAL A 157 16.45 -7.51 32.74
C VAL A 157 15.66 -6.56 31.83
N GLU A 158 14.41 -6.28 32.20
CA GLU A 158 13.56 -5.28 31.55
C GLU A 158 13.90 -3.85 31.97
N GLN A 159 14.68 -3.72 33.05
CA GLN A 159 15.29 -2.48 33.46
C GLN A 159 16.49 -2.23 32.55
N ALA A 160 16.50 -1.10 31.83
CA ALA A 160 17.49 -0.85 30.79
C ALA A 160 18.94 -1.04 31.29
N ALA A 161 19.76 -1.70 30.46
CA ALA A 161 21.21 -1.71 30.57
C ALA A 161 21.73 -0.26 30.55
N MET A 162 21.92 0.31 31.74
CA MET A 162 22.65 1.55 31.96
C MET A 162 24.16 1.26 31.87
N GLY A 163 24.70 1.37 30.66
CA GLY A 163 26.12 1.55 30.39
C GLY A 163 26.22 1.90 28.90
N GLU A 164 26.55 3.11 28.45
CA GLU A 164 27.28 4.22 29.05
C GLU A 164 26.61 5.57 28.74
N ARG A 165 26.33 6.29 29.82
CA ARG A 165 26.15 7.75 30.02
C ARG A 165 25.02 7.97 31.03
N MET A 166 25.20 7.38 32.21
CA MET A 166 24.78 8.05 33.42
C MET A 166 26.03 8.69 34.01
N ILE A 167 26.34 9.88 33.51
CA ILE A 167 26.79 10.92 34.42
C ILE A 167 25.68 11.02 35.47
N ARG A 168 26.02 11.04 36.76
CA ARG A 168 25.14 11.59 37.78
C ARG A 168 24.93 13.06 37.43
N GLU A 169 23.99 13.30 36.54
CA GLU A 169 23.12 14.44 36.62
C GLU A 169 22.01 13.92 37.56
N GLU A 170 21.96 14.33 38.84
CA GLU A 170 21.03 15.43 39.21
C GLU A 170 20.26 15.81 37.97
N ALA A 171 18.96 15.44 37.86
CA ALA A 171 18.11 15.81 36.74
C ALA A 171 18.71 17.04 36.11
N PRO A 172 19.16 17.03 34.83
CA PRO A 172 19.59 18.29 34.30
C PRO A 172 18.39 19.19 34.60
N GLN A 173 18.61 20.17 35.47
CA GLN A 173 18.50 21.50 34.95
C GLN A 173 19.19 21.38 33.59
N VAL A 174 18.41 21.01 32.57
CA VAL A 174 18.56 21.64 31.30
C VAL A 174 18.54 23.08 31.79
N GLU A 175 19.72 23.68 31.87
CA GLU A 175 19.83 25.12 31.92
C GLU A 175 19.10 25.54 30.64
N GLY A 176 17.80 25.72 30.77
CA GLY A 176 16.87 25.57 29.67
C GLY A 176 15.49 25.24 30.20
N GLY A 177 14.68 26.28 30.28
CA GLY A 177 13.27 26.17 30.64
C GLY A 177 12.48 25.29 29.67
N ALA A 178 11.16 25.29 29.81
CA ALA A 178 10.19 24.63 28.95
C ALA A 178 10.48 24.81 27.45
N LEU A 179 11.05 25.94 27.02
CA LEU A 179 11.45 26.15 25.62
C LEU A 179 12.45 25.12 25.09
N ALA A 180 13.48 24.76 25.86
CA ALA A 180 14.49 23.80 25.40
C ALA A 180 13.97 22.36 25.35
N ARG A 181 12.91 22.06 26.12
CA ARG A 181 12.33 20.72 26.24
C ARG A 181 11.21 20.45 25.25
N PHE A 182 10.41 21.47 24.92
CA PHE A 182 9.19 21.31 24.13
C PHE A 182 9.24 22.07 22.79
N CYS A 183 10.36 22.72 22.47
CA CYS A 183 10.51 23.42 21.21
C CYS A 183 11.81 23.06 20.47
N VAL A 184 11.74 23.17 19.14
CA VAL A 184 12.87 23.05 18.22
C VAL A 184 13.24 24.43 17.70
N ASP A 185 14.51 24.81 17.82
CA ASP A 185 15.00 26.13 17.37
C ASP A 185 15.39 26.11 15.89
N PHE A 186 14.52 26.66 15.04
CA PHE A 186 14.76 26.77 13.60
C PHE A 186 15.88 27.76 13.27
N THR A 187 16.04 28.84 14.04
CA THR A 187 17.12 29.81 13.82
C THR A 187 18.49 29.24 14.16
N LYS A 188 18.57 28.36 15.16
CA LYS A 188 19.79 27.61 15.47
C LYS A 188 20.13 26.61 14.38
N ARG A 189 19.15 25.84 13.89
CA ARG A 189 19.32 24.89 12.77
C ARG A 189 19.76 25.61 11.48
N ALA A 190 19.17 26.77 11.17
CA ALA A 190 19.59 27.63 10.06
C ALA A 190 21.06 28.04 10.18
N LYS A 191 21.49 28.54 11.36
CA LYS A 191 22.90 28.91 11.61
C LYS A 191 23.87 27.74 11.47
N ALA A 192 23.42 26.53 11.79
CA ALA A 192 24.22 25.31 11.67
C ALA A 192 24.25 24.74 10.23
N GLY A 193 23.49 25.31 9.28
CA GLY A 193 23.37 24.79 7.93
C GLY A 193 22.51 23.51 7.82
N GLU A 194 21.73 23.20 8.86
CA GLU A 194 20.88 21.99 8.96
C GLU A 194 19.48 22.17 8.34
N ILE A 195 19.22 23.35 7.75
CA ILE A 195 17.98 23.65 7.02
C ILE A 195 18.28 23.64 5.53
N ASP A 196 17.40 23.00 4.76
CA ASP A 196 17.49 23.01 3.31
C ASP A 196 17.19 24.40 2.74
N PRO A 197 17.90 24.83 1.70
CA PRO A 197 17.58 26.07 1.02
C PRO A 197 16.16 26.02 0.46
N VAL A 198 15.39 27.08 0.72
CA VAL A 198 13.96 27.16 0.37
C VAL A 198 13.79 27.99 -0.89
N PHE A 199 13.27 27.37 -1.96
CA PHE A 199 13.06 28.01 -3.26
C PHE A 199 11.58 28.15 -3.60
N GLY A 200 11.25 29.16 -4.42
CA GLY A 200 9.91 29.31 -5.00
C GLY A 200 8.81 29.68 -4.01
N ARG A 201 9.18 30.13 -2.80
CA ARG A 201 8.25 30.54 -1.72
C ARG A 201 8.48 31.96 -1.21
N ASP A 202 9.18 32.79 -1.98
CA ASP A 202 9.54 34.16 -1.59
C ASP A 202 8.32 35.04 -1.31
N ARG A 203 7.23 34.86 -2.07
CA ARG A 203 6.00 35.64 -1.90
C ARG A 203 5.34 35.35 -0.55
N GLU A 204 5.25 34.08 -0.18
CA GLU A 204 4.67 33.65 1.09
C GLU A 204 5.55 34.06 2.27
N ILE A 205 6.88 33.94 2.13
CA ILE A 205 7.83 34.42 3.14
C ILE A 205 7.73 35.94 3.32
N HIS A 206 7.69 36.72 2.24
CA HIS A 206 7.46 38.18 2.30
C HIS A 206 6.13 38.51 2.98
N GLN A 207 5.05 37.83 2.61
CA GLN A 207 3.75 38.03 3.25
C GLN A 207 3.80 37.72 4.74
N MET A 208 4.52 36.68 5.16
CA MET A 208 4.71 36.37 6.58
C MET A 208 5.51 37.45 7.31
N ILE A 209 6.59 37.96 6.72
CA ILE A 209 7.39 39.08 7.24
C ILE A 209 6.50 40.32 7.42
N ASP A 210 5.72 40.68 6.41
CA ASP A 210 4.79 41.81 6.43
C ASP A 210 3.73 41.67 7.53
N ILE A 211 3.26 40.45 7.82
CA ILE A 211 2.31 40.20 8.89
C ILE A 211 3.00 40.31 10.25
N LEU A 212 4.15 39.67 10.44
CA LEU A 212 4.90 39.65 11.70
C LEU A 212 5.39 41.04 12.12
N ALA A 213 5.67 41.93 11.17
CA ALA A 213 6.07 43.31 11.41
C ALA A 213 4.91 44.22 11.87
N ARG A 214 3.64 43.77 11.81
CA ARG A 214 2.48 44.59 12.23
C ARG A 214 2.43 44.76 13.74
N ARG A 215 1.86 45.89 14.17
CA ARG A 215 1.57 46.16 15.59
C ARG A 215 0.39 45.35 16.14
N ARG A 216 -0.58 45.01 15.29
CA ARG A 216 -1.79 44.22 15.62
C ARG A 216 -2.07 43.25 14.48
N LYS A 217 -2.70 42.11 14.78
CA LYS A 217 -2.96 41.01 13.82
C LYS A 217 -1.67 40.53 13.15
N ASN A 218 -0.67 40.26 13.99
CA ASN A 218 0.70 39.95 13.61
C ASN A 218 1.01 38.46 13.68
N ASN A 219 -0.01 37.60 13.61
CA ASN A 219 0.14 36.16 13.63
C ASN A 219 -0.23 35.61 12.25
N PRO A 220 0.73 35.19 11.41
CA PRO A 220 0.39 34.53 10.16
C PRO A 220 -0.15 33.11 10.40
N ILE A 221 -1.09 32.67 9.57
CA ILE A 221 -1.53 31.27 9.48
C ILE A 221 -1.35 30.77 8.05
N CYS A 222 -0.43 29.83 7.88
CA CYS A 222 -0.15 29.12 6.63
C CYS A 222 -1.24 28.08 6.40
N VAL A 223 -2.09 28.31 5.39
CA VAL A 223 -3.19 27.39 5.05
C VAL A 223 -2.97 26.86 3.64
N GLY A 224 -2.88 25.54 3.54
CA GLY A 224 -2.66 24.82 2.30
C GLY A 224 -2.78 23.31 2.52
N GLU A 225 -2.98 22.55 1.45
CA GLU A 225 -3.06 21.09 1.52
C GLU A 225 -1.78 20.46 2.11
N ALA A 226 -1.85 19.20 2.53
CA ALA A 226 -0.65 18.49 2.99
C ALA A 226 0.36 18.34 1.83
N GLY A 227 1.66 18.43 2.14
CA GLY A 227 2.74 18.29 1.14
C GLY A 227 3.08 19.56 0.34
N VAL A 228 2.37 20.69 0.48
CA VAL A 228 2.70 21.93 -0.25
C VAL A 228 3.93 22.67 0.30
N GLY A 229 4.51 22.22 1.42
CA GLY A 229 5.70 22.83 2.03
C GLY A 229 5.41 23.93 3.05
N LYS A 230 4.37 23.79 3.88
CA LYS A 230 4.04 24.76 4.96
C LYS A 230 5.21 24.99 5.92
N THR A 231 5.84 23.90 6.38
CA THR A 231 7.02 23.95 7.25
C THR A 231 8.23 24.56 6.55
N ALA A 232 8.43 24.25 5.26
CA ALA A 232 9.50 24.82 4.44
C ALA A 232 9.42 26.36 4.36
N VAL A 233 8.22 26.96 4.32
CA VAL A 233 8.09 28.43 4.35
C VAL A 233 8.59 29.01 5.68
N VAL A 234 8.38 28.31 6.79
CA VAL A 234 8.86 28.74 8.13
C VAL A 234 10.37 28.57 8.25
N GLU A 235 10.91 27.47 7.72
CA GLU A 235 12.34 27.24 7.61
C GLU A 235 13.02 28.31 6.74
N GLY A 236 12.39 28.71 5.63
CA GLY A 236 12.86 29.80 4.77
C GLY A 236 12.85 31.15 5.48
N LEU A 237 11.84 31.42 6.31
CA LEU A 237 11.86 32.59 7.18
C LEU A 237 13.02 32.56 8.17
N ALA A 238 13.34 31.40 8.76
CA ALA A 238 14.45 31.26 9.69
C ALA A 238 15.81 31.52 9.00
N LEU A 239 16.00 31.04 7.78
CA LEU A 239 17.19 31.35 6.97
C LEU A 239 17.34 32.87 6.76
N ARG A 240 16.28 33.55 6.33
CA ARG A 240 16.34 35.02 6.10
C ARG A 240 16.61 35.83 7.37
N VAL A 241 16.09 35.39 8.53
CA VAL A 241 16.41 36.01 9.82
C VAL A 241 17.91 35.88 10.12
N VAL A 242 18.50 34.71 9.86
CA VAL A 242 19.93 34.45 10.08
C VAL A 242 20.82 35.23 9.10
N GLU A 243 20.40 35.35 7.84
CA GLU A 243 21.09 36.11 6.80
C GLU A 243 20.95 37.63 6.98
N GLY A 244 20.03 38.08 7.84
CA GLY A 244 19.73 39.49 8.05
C GLY A 244 18.86 40.12 6.96
N ASP A 245 18.29 39.31 6.06
CA ASP A 245 17.35 39.71 5.00
C ASP A 245 15.90 39.84 5.52
N VAL A 246 15.75 40.59 6.61
CA VAL A 246 14.47 40.90 7.23
C VAL A 246 14.49 42.34 7.77
N PRO A 247 13.33 43.00 7.95
CA PRO A 247 13.26 44.32 8.57
C PRO A 247 13.88 44.32 9.98
N ASP A 248 14.37 45.47 10.45
CA ASP A 248 15.09 45.60 11.73
C ASP A 248 14.33 45.02 12.93
N ILE A 249 12.99 45.06 12.91
CA ILE A 249 12.13 44.51 13.97
C ILE A 249 12.19 42.97 14.08
N LEU A 250 12.72 42.29 13.07
CA LEU A 250 12.81 40.83 12.98
C LEU A 250 14.25 40.28 12.98
N LYS A 251 15.28 41.13 12.90
CA LYS A 251 16.69 40.69 12.81
C LYS A 251 17.16 39.90 14.03
N ASP A 252 16.75 40.32 15.23
CA ASP A 252 17.18 39.70 16.50
C ASP A 252 16.13 38.72 17.08
N VAL A 253 15.31 38.11 16.22
CA VAL A 253 14.22 37.22 16.62
C VAL A 253 14.64 35.76 16.56
N THR A 254 14.14 34.95 17.49
CA THR A 254 14.31 33.49 17.51
C THR A 254 13.01 32.80 17.10
N ILE A 255 13.08 31.82 16.19
CA ILE A 255 11.91 31.06 15.72
C ILE A 255 11.94 29.67 16.35
N LEU A 256 10.94 29.35 17.16
CA LEU A 256 10.82 28.09 17.88
C LEU A 256 9.59 27.31 17.42
N GLY A 257 9.77 26.08 16.93
CA GLY A 257 8.68 25.15 16.63
C GLY A 257 8.21 24.41 17.86
N LEU A 258 6.90 24.38 18.10
CA LEU A 258 6.30 23.61 19.17
C LEU A 258 6.20 22.14 18.78
N ASP A 259 6.82 21.25 19.55
CA ASP A 259 6.69 19.81 19.34
C ASP A 259 5.48 19.28 20.12
N MET A 260 4.39 19.02 19.37
CA MET A 260 3.15 18.49 19.92
C MET A 260 3.33 17.08 20.50
N GLY A 261 4.21 16.27 19.91
CA GLY A 261 4.54 14.94 20.38
C GLY A 261 5.20 14.97 21.76
N LEU A 262 6.19 15.86 21.96
CA LEU A 262 6.86 16.04 23.26
C LEU A 262 5.94 16.65 24.32
N LEU A 263 5.04 17.56 23.94
CA LEU A 263 4.06 18.13 24.87
C LEU A 263 3.06 17.08 25.38
N GLN A 264 2.60 16.20 24.49
CA GLN A 264 1.62 15.15 24.81
C GLN A 264 2.28 13.91 25.44
N ALA A 265 3.54 13.61 25.10
CA ALA A 265 4.27 12.48 25.64
C ALA A 265 4.41 12.60 27.16
N GLY A 266 3.84 11.63 27.88
CA GLY A 266 3.88 11.59 29.35
C GLY A 266 3.00 12.64 30.04
N ALA A 267 2.08 13.32 29.34
CA ALA A 267 1.04 14.15 29.95
C ALA A 267 -0.25 13.31 30.11
N GLY A 268 -0.29 12.43 31.11
CA GLY A 268 -1.39 11.49 31.33
C GLY A 268 -2.70 12.14 31.80
N VAL A 269 -2.63 13.40 32.27
CA VAL A 269 -3.78 14.18 32.74
C VAL A 269 -3.86 15.49 31.95
N ARG A 270 -5.06 15.86 31.47
CA ARG A 270 -5.34 17.09 30.68
C ARG A 270 -4.70 18.36 31.26
N GLY A 271 -4.68 18.49 32.59
CA GLY A 271 -4.09 19.65 33.28
C GLY A 271 -2.57 19.74 33.14
N GLU A 272 -1.87 18.63 32.97
CA GLU A 272 -0.41 18.62 32.81
C GLU A 272 0.01 19.16 31.45
N PHE A 273 -0.67 18.73 30.39
CA PHE A 273 -0.48 19.30 29.05
C PHE A 273 -0.73 20.81 29.05
N GLU A 274 -1.83 21.26 29.64
CA GLU A 274 -2.15 22.69 29.76
C GLU A 274 -1.09 23.45 30.58
N ASN A 275 -0.53 22.84 31.63
CA ASN A 275 0.53 23.45 32.43
C ASN A 275 1.86 23.52 31.68
N ARG A 276 2.23 22.50 30.90
CA ARG A 276 3.42 22.51 30.03
C ARG A 276 3.30 23.62 28.98
N LEU A 277 2.14 23.73 28.32
CA LEU A 277 1.87 24.80 27.36
C LEU A 277 1.89 26.20 28.01
N LYS A 278 1.32 26.35 29.21
CA LYS A 278 1.42 27.60 29.99
C LYS A 278 2.87 27.95 30.30
N SER A 279 3.71 26.97 30.66
CA SER A 279 5.13 27.19 30.93
C SER A 279 5.86 27.72 29.69
N VAL A 280 5.63 27.09 28.53
CA VAL A 280 6.18 27.56 27.24
C VAL A 280 5.75 28.99 26.96
N ILE A 281 4.45 29.31 27.09
CA ILE A 281 3.93 30.66 26.84
C ILE A 281 4.55 31.70 27.80
N ASN A 282 4.69 31.35 29.09
CA ASN A 282 5.24 32.27 30.08
C ASN A 282 6.73 32.54 29.86
N GLU A 283 7.51 31.53 29.46
CA GLU A 283 8.92 31.72 29.11
C GLU A 283 9.11 32.56 27.87
N ILE A 284 8.24 32.40 26.85
CA ILE A 284 8.25 33.27 25.66
C ILE A 284 8.02 34.73 26.06
N LYS A 285 7.08 34.98 26.97
CA LYS A 285 6.79 36.35 27.46
C LYS A 285 7.91 36.95 28.29
N ALA A 286 8.63 36.12 29.05
CA ALA A 286 9.73 36.55 29.91
C ALA A 286 11.05 36.70 29.16
N SER A 287 11.14 36.22 27.90
CA SER A 287 12.36 36.26 27.11
C SER A 287 12.77 37.70 26.77
N ALA A 288 14.03 38.04 27.04
CA ALA A 288 14.63 39.32 26.65
C ALA A 288 14.78 39.46 25.13
N LYS A 289 15.01 38.35 24.43
CA LYS A 289 15.00 38.29 22.97
C LYS A 289 13.59 37.95 22.48
N PRO A 290 13.02 38.66 21.50
CA PRO A 290 11.69 38.32 21.00
C PRO A 290 11.69 36.92 20.37
N ILE A 291 10.69 36.12 20.72
CA ILE A 291 10.51 34.76 20.20
C ILE A 291 9.23 34.70 19.37
N ILE A 292 9.31 34.06 18.20
CA ILE A 292 8.15 33.66 17.41
C ILE A 292 7.93 32.17 17.60
N LEU A 293 6.72 31.80 18.02
CA LEU A 293 6.32 30.41 18.17
C LEU A 293 5.70 29.90 16.87
N PHE A 294 6.25 28.83 16.30
CA PHE A 294 5.65 28.09 15.20
C PHE A 294 4.86 26.90 15.76
N ILE A 295 3.61 26.75 15.32
CA ILE A 295 2.74 25.63 15.67
C ILE A 295 2.34 24.94 14.38
N ASP A 296 2.92 23.77 14.13
CA ASP A 296 2.45 22.90 13.07
C ASP A 296 1.13 22.22 13.46
N GLU A 297 0.31 21.91 12.47
CA GLU A 297 -1.02 21.31 12.67
C GLU A 297 -1.83 22.01 13.78
N ALA A 298 -1.92 23.34 13.72
CA ALA A 298 -2.48 24.15 14.80
C ALA A 298 -3.96 23.82 15.14
N HIS A 299 -4.65 23.10 14.27
CA HIS A 299 -5.98 22.55 14.54
C HIS A 299 -5.97 21.53 15.69
N THR A 300 -4.86 20.85 15.98
CA THR A 300 -4.74 19.91 17.09
C THR A 300 -4.96 20.59 18.45
N LEU A 301 -4.57 21.87 18.58
CA LEU A 301 -4.75 22.68 19.79
C LEU A 301 -6.18 23.24 19.94
N ILE A 302 -6.96 23.28 18.86
CA ILE A 302 -8.28 23.93 18.82
C ILE A 302 -9.40 22.90 18.66
N GLY A 303 -9.13 21.84 17.91
CA GLY A 303 -10.07 20.90 17.32
C GLY A 303 -10.02 19.49 17.90
N ALA A 304 -9.19 19.22 18.92
CA ALA A 304 -9.24 17.99 19.71
C ALA A 304 -10.59 17.78 20.46
N GLY A 305 -11.55 18.70 20.33
CA GLY A 305 -12.92 18.55 20.80
C GLY A 305 -13.87 18.02 19.73
N GLY A 306 -14.13 16.72 19.74
CA GLY A 306 -15.37 16.16 19.20
C GLY A 306 -16.60 16.63 19.99
N PRO A 307 -17.80 16.06 19.76
CA PRO A 307 -19.06 16.45 20.46
C PRO A 307 -19.06 16.24 21.98
N SER A 308 -17.90 15.86 22.55
CA SER A 308 -17.68 15.52 23.96
C SER A 308 -16.35 16.10 24.46
N GLY A 309 -16.06 17.38 24.22
CA GLY A 309 -15.20 18.21 25.11
C GLY A 309 -13.71 17.86 25.30
N GLY A 310 -12.93 17.72 24.22
CA GLY A 310 -11.46 17.66 24.28
C GLY A 310 -10.76 19.03 24.46
N SER A 311 -9.44 19.01 24.74
CA SER A 311 -8.62 20.06 25.38
C SER A 311 -8.86 21.52 24.95
N ASP A 312 -8.95 22.42 25.92
CA ASP A 312 -9.28 23.84 25.72
C ASP A 312 -8.02 24.71 25.67
N ALA A 313 -6.99 24.23 24.96
CA ALA A 313 -5.71 24.92 24.83
C ALA A 313 -5.85 26.26 24.06
N ALA A 314 -6.83 26.34 23.17
CA ALA A 314 -7.23 27.59 22.50
C ALA A 314 -7.52 28.72 23.51
N ASN A 315 -8.15 28.42 24.65
CA ASN A 315 -8.43 29.42 25.68
C ASN A 315 -7.18 29.91 26.42
N LEU A 316 -6.08 29.15 26.41
CA LEU A 316 -4.79 29.60 26.94
C LEU A 316 -4.06 30.54 25.98
N LEU A 317 -4.22 30.32 24.66
CA LEU A 317 -3.57 31.12 23.63
C LEU A 317 -4.29 32.45 23.37
N LYS A 318 -5.63 32.45 23.38
CA LYS A 318 -6.47 33.63 23.05
C LYS A 318 -6.06 34.91 23.78
N PRO A 319 -5.82 34.92 25.11
CA PRO A 319 -5.42 36.15 25.81
C PRO A 319 -4.03 36.65 25.39
N ALA A 320 -3.06 35.75 25.22
CA ALA A 320 -1.69 36.09 24.84
C ALA A 320 -1.61 36.63 23.40
N LEU A 321 -2.36 36.01 22.48
CA LEU A 321 -2.51 36.46 21.09
C LEU A 321 -3.25 37.79 20.99
N ALA A 322 -4.27 38.02 21.84
CA ALA A 322 -5.04 39.25 21.83
C ALA A 322 -4.25 40.48 22.30
N ARG A 323 -3.37 40.29 23.28
CA ARG A 323 -2.50 41.35 23.81
C ARG A 323 -1.23 41.57 22.98
N GLY A 324 -0.94 40.69 22.01
CA GLY A 324 0.26 40.76 21.19
C GLY A 324 1.55 40.38 21.92
N GLU A 325 1.41 39.77 23.11
CA GLU A 325 2.51 39.27 23.94
C GLU A 325 3.12 37.98 23.37
N LEU A 326 2.37 37.28 22.52
CA LEU A 326 2.78 36.04 21.86
C LEU A 326 2.65 36.23 20.35
N ARG A 327 3.78 36.21 19.63
CA ARG A 327 3.81 36.16 18.16
C ARG A 327 3.81 34.70 17.73
N THR A 328 2.88 34.34 16.87
CA THR A 328 2.68 32.94 16.47
C THR A 328 2.55 32.79 14.96
N ILE A 329 3.28 31.84 14.39
CA ILE A 329 3.05 31.29 13.05
C ILE A 329 2.29 29.98 13.24
N ALA A 330 1.16 29.81 12.58
CA ALA A 330 0.39 28.56 12.62
C ALA A 330 0.36 27.91 11.23
N ALA A 331 0.32 26.58 11.15
CA ALA A 331 0.08 25.85 9.91
C ALA A 331 -1.11 24.88 10.04
N THR A 332 -1.94 24.77 9.00
CA THR A 332 -3.11 23.87 8.98
C THR A 332 -3.56 23.58 7.55
N THR A 333 -4.43 22.61 7.33
CA THR A 333 -5.07 22.37 6.02
C THR A 333 -6.30 23.25 5.81
N TRP A 334 -6.79 23.35 4.57
CA TRP A 334 -7.99 24.14 4.27
C TRP A 334 -9.24 23.60 4.95
N SER A 335 -9.40 22.28 5.00
CA SER A 335 -10.54 21.62 5.64
C SER A 335 -10.56 21.91 7.15
N GLU A 336 -9.42 21.80 7.81
CA GLU A 336 -9.24 22.12 9.23
C GLU A 336 -9.45 23.61 9.53
N TYR A 337 -8.90 24.50 8.70
CA TYR A 337 -9.08 25.95 8.85
C TYR A 337 -10.56 26.33 8.86
N LYS A 338 -11.34 25.83 7.88
CA LYS A 338 -12.79 26.07 7.81
C LYS A 338 -13.53 25.47 9.00
N LYS A 339 -13.12 24.27 9.43
CA LYS A 339 -13.80 23.54 10.50
C LYS A 339 -13.57 24.17 11.88
N TYR A 340 -12.35 24.63 12.16
CA TYR A 340 -11.91 24.99 13.52
C TYR A 340 -11.57 26.48 13.68
N PHE A 341 -10.86 27.09 12.73
CA PHE A 341 -10.40 28.49 12.86
C PHE A 341 -11.45 29.51 12.40
N GLU A 342 -12.08 29.28 11.25
CA GLU A 342 -13.05 30.22 10.68
C GLU A 342 -14.31 30.36 11.54
N LYS A 343 -14.69 29.27 12.23
CA LYS A 343 -15.83 29.26 13.17
C LYS A 343 -15.54 29.99 14.48
N ASP A 344 -14.27 30.10 14.91
CA ASP A 344 -13.88 30.80 16.13
C ASP A 344 -13.56 32.27 15.83
N ALA A 345 -14.52 33.15 16.12
CA ALA A 345 -14.39 34.59 15.88
C ALA A 345 -13.23 35.25 16.65
N ALA A 346 -12.77 34.68 17.77
CA ALA A 346 -11.64 35.23 18.51
C ALA A 346 -10.32 34.91 17.82
N LEU A 347 -10.12 33.67 17.36
CA LEU A 347 -8.90 33.25 16.66
C LEU A 347 -8.82 33.83 15.25
N ALA A 348 -9.92 33.81 14.49
CA ALA A 348 -10.00 34.37 13.13
C ALA A 348 -9.63 35.86 13.07
N ARG A 349 -9.85 36.62 14.16
CA ARG A 349 -9.47 38.04 14.25
C ARG A 349 -8.00 38.27 14.61
N ARG A 350 -7.28 37.24 15.09
CA ARG A 350 -5.87 37.33 15.54
C ARG A 350 -4.89 36.78 14.54
N PHE A 351 -5.30 35.81 13.74
CA PHE A 351 -4.51 35.27 12.64
C PHE A 351 -4.81 35.98 11.32
N GLN A 352 -3.78 36.10 10.50
CA GLN A 352 -3.88 36.60 9.13
C GLN A 352 -3.50 35.47 8.17
N LEU A 353 -4.40 35.18 7.24
CA LEU A 353 -4.24 34.09 6.27
C LEU A 353 -3.05 34.33 5.33
N VAL A 354 -2.17 33.34 5.25
CA VAL A 354 -1.14 33.17 4.21
C VAL A 354 -1.52 31.91 3.44
N LYS A 355 -2.01 32.09 2.22
CA LYS A 355 -2.48 30.99 1.38
C LYS A 355 -1.28 30.34 0.70
N LEU A 356 -1.09 29.04 0.92
CA LEU A 356 -0.11 28.23 0.22
C LEU A 356 -0.83 27.33 -0.76
N ASP A 357 -0.73 27.68 -2.03
CA ASP A 357 -1.19 26.83 -3.12
C ASP A 357 -0.11 25.81 -3.51
N GLU A 358 -0.54 24.73 -4.16
CA GLU A 358 0.36 23.78 -4.82
C GLU A 358 1.21 24.54 -5.86
N PRO A 359 2.55 24.40 -5.83
CA PRO A 359 3.42 25.08 -6.78
C PRO A 359 3.20 24.56 -8.19
N THR A 360 3.46 25.40 -9.18
CA THR A 360 3.47 24.98 -10.59
C THR A 360 4.59 23.98 -10.84
N VAL A 361 4.48 23.19 -11.91
CA VAL A 361 5.55 22.25 -12.33
C VAL A 361 6.90 22.96 -12.48
N GLU A 362 6.90 24.17 -13.05
CA GLU A 362 8.11 25.00 -13.19
C GLU A 362 8.71 25.36 -11.82
N THR A 363 7.87 25.77 -10.87
CA THR A 363 8.31 26.11 -9.50
C THR A 363 8.81 24.88 -8.75
N ALA A 364 8.12 23.74 -8.88
CA ALA A 364 8.56 22.48 -8.31
C ALA A 364 9.90 22.02 -8.90
N THR A 365 10.13 22.23 -10.21
CA THR A 365 11.41 21.96 -10.86
C THR A 365 12.53 22.80 -10.27
N LEU A 366 12.29 24.10 -9.99
CA LEU A 366 13.25 24.96 -9.31
C LEU A 366 13.57 24.47 -7.89
N ILE A 367 12.55 24.04 -7.13
CA ILE A 367 12.72 23.46 -5.80
C ILE A 367 13.61 22.21 -5.86
N LEU A 368 13.33 21.29 -6.79
CA LEU A 368 14.12 20.07 -6.96
C LEU A 368 15.57 20.35 -7.39
N ARG A 369 15.81 21.32 -8.27
CA ARG A 369 17.17 21.77 -8.63
C ARG A 369 17.94 22.28 -7.43
N GLY A 370 17.26 22.99 -6.54
CA GLY A 370 17.80 23.46 -5.27
C GLY A 370 18.19 22.35 -4.29
N LEU A 371 17.46 21.24 -4.30
CA LEU A 371 17.71 20.08 -3.44
C LEU A 371 18.65 19.05 -4.08
N LYS A 372 18.93 19.16 -5.39
CA LYS A 372 19.71 18.21 -6.18
C LYS A 372 21.01 17.81 -5.49
N SER A 373 21.84 18.79 -5.12
CA SER A 373 23.18 18.53 -4.55
C SER A 373 23.13 17.72 -3.27
N LYS A 374 22.14 17.96 -2.40
CA LYS A 374 21.96 17.21 -1.15
C LYS A 374 21.59 15.74 -1.40
N TYR A 375 20.72 15.48 -2.38
CA TYR A 375 20.38 14.11 -2.76
C TYR A 375 21.53 13.38 -3.46
N GLU A 376 22.29 14.09 -4.32
CA GLU A 376 23.51 13.54 -4.93
C GLU A 376 24.53 13.14 -3.87
N GLU A 377 24.74 13.97 -2.85
CA GLU A 377 25.65 13.69 -1.73
C GLU A 377 25.16 12.53 -0.85
N ALA A 378 23.88 12.52 -0.46
CA ALA A 378 23.31 11.49 0.40
C ALA A 378 23.32 10.10 -0.25
N HIS A 379 23.04 10.03 -1.55
CA HIS A 379 22.99 8.77 -2.29
C HIS A 379 24.31 8.40 -2.97
N GLY A 380 25.20 9.35 -3.20
CA GLY A 380 26.44 9.13 -3.95
C GLY A 380 26.18 8.83 -5.42
N VAL A 381 25.16 9.46 -6.02
CA VAL A 381 24.77 9.28 -7.43
C VAL A 381 24.64 10.63 -8.12
N VAL A 382 24.70 10.65 -9.45
CA VAL A 382 24.47 11.86 -10.24
C VAL A 382 23.01 11.93 -10.68
N ILE A 383 22.42 13.11 -10.59
CA ILE A 383 21.04 13.39 -11.02
C ILE A 383 21.06 14.32 -12.22
N ARG A 384 20.55 13.88 -13.37
CA ARG A 384 20.46 14.74 -14.55
C ARG A 384 19.36 15.79 -14.41
N ASP A 385 19.52 16.94 -15.08
CA ASP A 385 18.53 18.01 -15.03
C ASP A 385 17.20 17.63 -15.70
N ASP A 386 17.25 16.87 -16.80
CA ASP A 386 16.05 16.35 -17.46
C ASP A 386 15.28 15.33 -16.60
N ALA A 387 15.98 14.61 -15.70
CA ALA A 387 15.34 13.76 -14.71
C ALA A 387 14.58 14.56 -13.65
N ILE A 388 15.09 15.74 -13.26
CA ILE A 388 14.41 16.65 -12.33
C ILE A 388 13.12 17.19 -12.97
N VAL A 389 13.19 17.62 -14.22
CA VAL A 389 12.00 18.04 -14.99
C VAL A 389 11.00 16.89 -15.08
N ALA A 390 11.46 15.69 -15.45
CA ALA A 390 10.61 14.50 -15.51
C ALA A 390 9.97 14.17 -14.14
N ALA A 391 10.70 14.30 -13.03
CA ALA A 391 10.16 14.05 -11.70
C ALA A 391 9.01 15.02 -11.37
N ALA A 392 9.15 16.30 -11.69
CA ALA A 392 8.07 17.28 -11.50
C ALA A 392 6.86 17.01 -12.41
N GLU A 393 7.09 16.78 -13.71
CA GLU A 393 6.02 16.55 -14.70
C GLU A 393 5.26 15.24 -14.46
N LEU A 394 5.98 14.13 -14.28
CA LEU A 394 5.38 12.81 -14.13
C LEU A 394 4.67 12.68 -12.78
N SER A 395 5.24 13.20 -11.69
CA SER A 395 4.55 13.20 -10.40
C SER A 395 3.30 14.06 -10.41
N SER A 396 3.33 15.24 -11.06
CA SER A 396 2.16 16.09 -11.25
C SER A 396 1.04 15.36 -11.99
N ARG A 397 1.39 14.68 -13.08
CA ARG A 397 0.43 14.07 -14.00
C ARG A 397 -0.13 12.73 -13.51
N TYR A 398 0.68 11.92 -12.84
CA TYR A 398 0.38 10.51 -12.62
C TYR A 398 0.23 10.10 -11.15
N ILE A 399 0.78 10.87 -10.21
CA ILE A 399 0.64 10.62 -8.77
C ILE A 399 -0.49 11.50 -8.23
N SER A 400 -1.66 10.90 -8.01
CA SER A 400 -2.86 11.53 -7.46
C SER A 400 -2.95 11.40 -5.93
N GLY A 401 -3.73 12.26 -5.30
CA GLY A 401 -3.92 12.26 -3.84
C GLY A 401 -2.74 12.83 -3.03
N ARG A 402 -1.69 13.30 -3.70
CA ARG A 402 -0.53 13.99 -3.12
C ARG A 402 -0.26 15.28 -3.89
N GLN A 403 0.36 16.26 -3.23
CA GLN A 403 0.64 17.57 -3.80
C GLN A 403 2.12 17.77 -4.11
N LEU A 404 2.41 18.61 -5.11
CA LEU A 404 3.73 19.20 -5.28
C LEU A 404 4.06 20.16 -4.12
N PRO A 405 5.35 20.33 -3.77
CA PRO A 405 6.51 19.65 -4.33
C PRO A 405 6.78 18.25 -3.73
N ASP A 406 6.13 17.90 -2.62
CA ASP A 406 6.37 16.69 -1.82
C ASP A 406 6.43 15.39 -2.64
N LYS A 407 5.42 15.13 -3.48
CA LYS A 407 5.41 13.93 -4.34
C LYS A 407 6.57 13.86 -5.34
N ALA A 408 7.10 15.00 -5.77
CA ALA A 408 8.21 15.05 -6.71
C ALA A 408 9.56 14.87 -6.01
N VAL A 409 9.68 15.40 -4.78
CA VAL A 409 10.85 15.21 -3.92
C VAL A 409 11.01 13.74 -3.57
N ASP A 410 9.96 13.08 -3.09
CA ASP A 410 9.96 11.65 -2.79
C ASP A 410 10.31 10.79 -4.02
N LEU A 411 9.77 11.17 -5.18
CA LEU A 411 10.03 10.46 -6.44
C LEU A 411 11.51 10.58 -6.84
N LEU A 412 12.10 11.76 -6.69
CA LEU A 412 13.51 11.98 -6.98
C LEU A 412 14.41 11.21 -6.00
N ASP A 413 14.10 11.26 -4.71
CA ASP A 413 14.81 10.54 -3.65
C ASP A 413 14.81 9.03 -3.89
N THR A 414 13.64 8.47 -4.18
CA THR A 414 13.48 7.05 -4.49
C THR A 414 14.22 6.65 -5.77
N SER A 415 14.24 7.54 -6.76
CA SER A 415 15.00 7.32 -8.01
C SER A 415 16.50 7.31 -7.76
N ALA A 416 17.01 8.22 -6.93
CA ALA A 416 18.41 8.26 -6.52
C ALA A 416 18.82 7.02 -5.72
N ALA A 417 18.00 6.62 -4.74
CA ALA A 417 18.19 5.39 -3.98
C ALA A 417 18.20 4.15 -4.89
N ARG A 418 17.32 4.09 -5.90
CA ARG A 418 17.26 2.98 -6.86
C ARG A 418 18.55 2.87 -7.66
N VAL A 419 19.09 3.98 -8.17
CA VAL A 419 20.37 3.99 -8.91
C VAL A 419 21.51 3.53 -8.01
N LYS A 420 21.56 4.00 -6.75
CA LYS A 420 22.56 3.56 -5.77
C LYS A 420 22.53 2.04 -5.55
N ILE A 421 21.34 1.46 -5.40
CA ILE A 421 21.15 0.02 -5.26
C ILE A 421 21.63 -0.70 -6.53
N LEU A 422 21.26 -0.23 -7.73
CA LEU A 422 21.68 -0.85 -8.99
C LEU A 422 23.20 -0.80 -9.24
N LEU A 423 23.91 0.17 -8.66
CA LEU A 423 25.37 0.28 -8.76
C LEU A 423 26.12 -0.69 -7.84
N THR A 424 25.56 -0.93 -6.65
CA THR A 424 26.26 -1.62 -5.55
C THR A 424 25.79 -3.05 -5.33
N SER A 425 24.52 -3.32 -5.62
CA SER A 425 23.87 -4.59 -5.36
C SER A 425 23.69 -5.42 -6.62
N LYS A 426 23.46 -6.70 -6.40
CA LYS A 426 23.10 -7.65 -7.44
C LYS A 426 21.72 -7.30 -8.02
N PRO A 427 21.54 -7.32 -9.37
CA PRO A 427 20.24 -7.09 -9.99
C PRO A 427 19.18 -8.13 -9.58
N ASP A 428 17.95 -7.66 -9.36
CA ASP A 428 16.78 -8.47 -9.00
C ASP A 428 16.60 -9.67 -9.95
N LEU A 429 16.82 -9.46 -11.25
CA LEU A 429 16.70 -10.51 -12.27
C LEU A 429 17.62 -11.72 -12.02
N ILE A 430 18.83 -11.49 -11.50
CA ILE A 430 19.78 -12.56 -11.20
C ILE A 430 19.41 -13.21 -9.86
N GLU A 431 19.02 -12.41 -8.87
CA GLU A 431 18.62 -12.92 -7.57
C GLU A 431 17.36 -13.80 -7.65
N ASP A 432 16.35 -13.40 -8.42
CA ASP A 432 15.12 -14.18 -8.61
C ASP A 432 15.39 -15.54 -9.27
N LYS A 433 16.26 -15.56 -10.29
CA LYS A 433 16.67 -16.81 -10.95
C LYS A 433 17.45 -17.71 -10.01
N GLU A 434 18.38 -17.18 -9.23
CA GLU A 434 19.12 -17.96 -8.24
C GLU A 434 18.23 -18.51 -7.12
N ARG A 435 17.28 -17.72 -6.63
CA ARG A 435 16.28 -18.20 -5.66
C ARG A 435 15.44 -19.33 -6.25
N THR A 436 15.08 -19.22 -7.53
CA THR A 436 14.39 -20.29 -8.26
C THR A 436 15.25 -21.55 -8.36
N ILE A 437 16.52 -21.43 -8.75
CA ILE A 437 17.48 -22.55 -8.76
C ILE A 437 17.59 -23.20 -7.38
N GLN A 438 17.77 -22.43 -6.31
CA GLN A 438 17.85 -22.96 -4.95
C GLN A 438 16.58 -23.69 -4.52
N ALA A 439 15.40 -23.21 -4.94
CA ALA A 439 14.14 -23.89 -4.67
C ALA A 439 14.08 -25.24 -5.39
N LEU A 440 14.45 -25.27 -6.67
CA LEU A 440 14.50 -26.50 -7.48
C LEU A 440 15.55 -27.49 -6.96
N GLU A 441 16.72 -27.03 -6.52
CA GLU A 441 17.76 -27.87 -5.93
C GLU A 441 17.32 -28.47 -4.59
N ARG A 442 16.61 -27.71 -3.76
CA ARG A 442 16.02 -28.23 -2.51
C ARG A 442 14.98 -29.30 -2.80
N GLU A 443 14.13 -29.08 -3.81
CA GLU A 443 13.15 -30.06 -4.28
C GLU A 443 13.85 -31.34 -4.76
N LYS A 444 14.88 -31.21 -5.62
CA LYS A 444 15.68 -32.33 -6.11
C LYS A 444 16.33 -33.13 -4.97
N LYS A 445 17.02 -32.45 -4.05
CA LYS A 445 17.67 -33.10 -2.89
C LYS A 445 16.69 -33.80 -1.97
N ALA A 446 15.49 -33.25 -1.80
CA ALA A 446 14.44 -33.90 -1.02
C ALA A 446 14.00 -35.22 -1.69
N LEU A 447 13.74 -35.19 -3.00
CA LEU A 447 13.38 -36.39 -3.77
C LEU A 447 14.49 -37.45 -3.77
N GLU A 448 15.75 -37.05 -3.96
CA GLU A 448 16.90 -37.97 -3.91
C GLU A 448 17.07 -38.62 -2.54
N ARG A 449 16.87 -37.83 -1.47
CA ARG A 449 16.92 -38.34 -0.10
C ARG A 449 15.80 -39.34 0.17
N ASP A 450 14.59 -39.03 -0.29
CA ASP A 450 13.43 -39.92 -0.16
C ASP A 450 13.70 -41.24 -0.89
N ALA A 451 14.21 -41.18 -2.12
CA ALA A 451 14.63 -42.37 -2.88
C ALA A 451 15.70 -43.18 -2.14
N LEU A 452 16.69 -42.53 -1.53
CA LEU A 452 17.76 -43.18 -0.77
C LEU A 452 17.25 -43.85 0.51
N HIS A 453 16.18 -43.33 1.11
CA HIS A 453 15.48 -43.94 2.23
C HIS A 453 14.46 -45.02 1.80
N GLY A 454 14.40 -45.35 0.51
CA GLY A 454 13.50 -46.36 -0.05
C GLY A 454 12.05 -45.90 -0.15
N ILE A 455 11.80 -44.58 -0.10
CA ILE A 455 10.48 -43.97 -0.33
C ILE A 455 10.27 -43.86 -1.85
N GLU A 456 9.10 -44.27 -2.32
CA GLU A 456 8.74 -44.23 -3.74
C GLU A 456 8.62 -42.78 -4.22
N ILE A 457 9.39 -42.42 -5.26
CA ILE A 457 9.37 -41.09 -5.88
C ILE A 457 9.05 -41.21 -7.37
N ASP A 458 8.50 -40.15 -7.96
CA ASP A 458 8.43 -40.02 -9.41
C ASP A 458 9.85 -39.90 -9.99
N GLN A 459 10.26 -40.90 -10.78
CA GLN A 459 11.60 -40.95 -11.36
C GLN A 459 11.83 -39.93 -12.48
N HIS A 460 10.77 -39.36 -13.08
CA HIS A 460 10.89 -38.37 -14.14
C HIS A 460 11.13 -36.96 -13.60
N ARG A 461 10.53 -36.62 -12.44
CA ARG A 461 10.64 -35.27 -11.85
C ARG A 461 12.08 -34.83 -11.56
N PRO A 462 12.97 -35.64 -10.97
CA PRO A 462 14.38 -35.24 -10.77
C PRO A 462 15.11 -34.91 -12.08
N GLN A 463 14.81 -35.62 -13.17
CA GLN A 463 15.43 -35.36 -14.48
C GLN A 463 14.92 -34.05 -15.11
N GLU A 464 13.62 -33.73 -14.95
CA GLU A 464 13.06 -32.44 -15.36
C GLU A 464 13.65 -31.28 -14.55
N LEU A 465 13.73 -31.44 -13.22
CA LEU A 465 14.34 -30.46 -12.33
C LEU A 465 15.81 -30.21 -12.70
N GLU A 466 16.56 -31.25 -13.04
CA GLU A 466 17.97 -31.14 -13.44
C GLU A 466 18.13 -30.35 -14.74
N LYS A 467 17.30 -30.62 -15.76
CA LYS A 467 17.31 -29.83 -17.00
C LYS A 467 16.94 -28.37 -16.78
N GLU A 468 15.96 -28.11 -15.91
CA GLU A 468 15.52 -26.75 -15.58
C GLU A 468 16.59 -25.98 -14.80
N ILE A 469 17.23 -26.63 -13.82
CA ILE A 469 18.36 -26.09 -13.06
C ILE A 469 19.52 -25.78 -14.01
N GLU A 470 19.89 -26.68 -14.91
CA GLU A 470 20.99 -26.48 -15.86
C GLU A 470 20.72 -25.28 -16.78
N ARG A 471 19.50 -25.19 -17.33
CA ARG A 471 19.08 -24.04 -18.15
C ARG A 471 19.16 -22.73 -17.38
N LEU A 472 18.55 -22.67 -16.20
CA LEU A 472 18.55 -21.44 -15.39
C LEU A 472 19.96 -21.06 -14.92
N THR A 473 20.81 -22.04 -14.63
CA THR A 473 22.20 -21.81 -14.23
C THR A 473 23.00 -21.18 -15.38
N GLN A 474 22.85 -21.67 -16.61
CA GLN A 474 23.47 -21.06 -17.79
C GLN A 474 23.02 -19.60 -17.98
N GLU A 475 21.71 -19.34 -17.90
CA GLU A 475 21.17 -17.98 -18.00
C GLU A 475 21.71 -17.05 -16.90
N VAL A 476 21.85 -17.55 -15.67
CA VAL A 476 22.40 -16.78 -14.54
C VAL A 476 23.87 -16.42 -14.76
N GLU A 477 24.68 -17.34 -15.26
CA GLU A 477 26.10 -17.07 -15.52
C GLU A 477 26.28 -16.04 -16.64
N GLU A 478 25.52 -16.15 -17.74
CA GLU A 478 25.51 -15.13 -18.80
C GLU A 478 25.13 -13.74 -18.27
N LEU A 479 24.11 -13.66 -17.42
CA LEU A 479 23.68 -12.41 -16.80
C LEU A 479 24.72 -11.85 -15.82
N LYS A 480 25.41 -12.71 -15.05
CA LYS A 480 26.48 -12.29 -14.13
C LYS A 480 27.68 -11.73 -14.88
N GLU A 481 28.14 -12.39 -15.94
CA GLU A 481 29.24 -11.89 -16.76
C GLU A 481 28.91 -10.52 -17.36
N ARG A 482 27.69 -10.38 -17.88
CA ARG A 482 27.21 -9.11 -18.41
C ARG A 482 27.14 -8.03 -17.33
N TRP A 483 26.57 -8.34 -16.17
CA TRP A 483 26.49 -7.42 -15.03
C TRP A 483 27.86 -6.93 -14.57
N GLN A 484 28.85 -7.83 -14.45
CA GLN A 484 30.21 -7.47 -14.07
C GLN A 484 30.88 -6.53 -15.09
N LYS A 485 30.68 -6.79 -16.39
CA LYS A 485 31.17 -5.90 -17.47
C LYS A 485 30.50 -4.53 -17.39
N GLU A 486 29.17 -4.49 -17.25
CA GLU A 486 28.42 -3.23 -17.08
C GLU A 486 28.89 -2.45 -15.84
N GLN A 487 29.11 -3.12 -14.71
CA GLN A 487 29.57 -2.50 -13.46
C GLN A 487 30.97 -1.92 -13.59
N SER A 488 31.90 -2.63 -14.22
CA SER A 488 33.27 -2.17 -14.47
C SER A 488 33.27 -0.90 -15.35
N LEU A 489 32.53 -0.91 -16.46
CA LEU A 489 32.40 0.25 -17.34
C LEU A 489 31.76 1.44 -16.61
N ALA A 490 30.70 1.18 -15.84
CA ALA A 490 30.03 2.20 -15.04
C ALA A 490 30.97 2.88 -14.04
N GLN A 491 31.77 2.11 -13.30
CA GLN A 491 32.74 2.65 -12.33
C GLN A 491 33.84 3.48 -13.02
N GLN A 492 34.33 3.04 -14.18
CA GLN A 492 35.31 3.80 -14.96
C GLN A 492 34.74 5.14 -15.45
N ILE A 493 33.51 5.14 -15.97
CA ILE A 493 32.83 6.36 -16.42
C ILE A 493 32.62 7.33 -15.26
N ILE A 494 32.16 6.85 -14.09
CA ILE A 494 31.96 7.68 -12.89
C ILE A 494 33.30 8.30 -12.46
N GLY A 495 34.38 7.52 -12.42
CA GLY A 495 35.71 8.01 -12.07
C GLY A 495 36.22 9.10 -13.01
N LEU A 496 36.11 8.88 -14.33
CA LEU A 496 36.53 9.86 -15.34
C LEU A 496 35.68 11.14 -15.31
N ARG A 497 34.37 11.03 -15.06
CA ARG A 497 33.49 12.21 -14.91
C ARG A 497 33.88 13.05 -13.69
N LYS A 498 34.25 12.39 -12.59
CA LYS A 498 34.74 13.09 -11.38
C LYS A 498 36.06 13.80 -11.66
N GLU A 499 37.02 13.13 -12.29
CA GLU A 499 38.29 13.74 -12.69
C GLU A 499 38.07 14.94 -13.64
N LEU A 500 37.18 14.81 -14.63
CA LEU A 500 36.84 15.90 -15.53
C LEU A 500 36.25 17.11 -14.77
N TYR A 501 35.39 16.89 -13.79
CA TYR A 501 34.82 17.96 -12.97
C TYR A 501 35.88 18.69 -12.13
N GLU A 502 36.80 17.95 -11.51
CA GLU A 502 37.92 18.51 -10.74
C GLU A 502 38.82 19.37 -11.65
N ARG A 503 39.20 18.87 -12.84
CA ARG A 503 40.00 19.63 -13.83
C ARG A 503 39.28 20.87 -14.37
N VAL A 504 37.95 20.84 -14.44
CA VAL A 504 37.13 22.01 -14.80
C VAL A 504 37.23 23.07 -13.71
N SER A 505 37.09 22.69 -12.44
CA SER A 505 37.22 23.59 -11.29
C SER A 505 38.63 24.19 -11.14
N GLU A 506 39.67 23.46 -11.55
CA GLU A 506 41.08 23.88 -11.46
C GLU A 506 41.55 24.74 -12.65
N ASN A 507 40.69 25.06 -13.62
CA ASN A 507 41.07 25.79 -14.84
C ASN A 507 42.18 25.10 -15.66
N ALA A 508 42.22 23.76 -15.67
CA ALA A 508 43.16 22.98 -16.48
C ALA A 508 43.03 23.23 -18.00
N PRO A 509 44.08 22.95 -18.81
CA PRO A 509 44.09 23.14 -20.26
C PRO A 509 42.96 22.41 -20.99
N GLU A 510 42.47 23.01 -22.08
CA GLU A 510 41.35 22.47 -22.86
C GLU A 510 41.66 21.11 -23.49
N GLU A 511 42.92 20.88 -23.90
CA GLU A 511 43.39 19.60 -24.46
C GLU A 511 43.23 18.43 -23.46
N GLU A 512 43.57 18.63 -22.18
CA GLU A 512 43.43 17.60 -21.14
C GLU A 512 41.95 17.25 -20.90
N ARG A 513 41.07 18.26 -20.97
CA ARG A 513 39.63 18.10 -20.81
C ARG A 513 39.03 17.36 -22.01
N GLU A 514 39.49 17.64 -23.23
CA GLU A 514 39.06 16.93 -24.44
C GLU A 514 39.45 15.46 -24.44
N VAL A 515 40.66 15.12 -23.98
CA VAL A 515 41.09 13.72 -23.85
C VAL A 515 40.17 12.94 -22.91
N LEU A 516 39.83 13.51 -21.75
CA LEU A 516 38.90 12.89 -20.80
C LEU A 516 37.48 12.75 -21.37
N LYS A 517 36.97 13.78 -22.05
CA LYS A 517 35.65 13.72 -22.71
C LYS A 517 35.59 12.62 -23.77
N ASN A 518 36.57 12.54 -24.66
CA ASN A 518 36.63 11.51 -25.70
C ASN A 518 36.64 10.10 -25.10
N LYS A 519 37.36 9.90 -23.98
CA LYS A 519 37.39 8.62 -23.27
C LYS A 519 36.05 8.28 -22.61
N ILE A 520 35.38 9.26 -22.00
CA ILE A 520 34.04 9.11 -21.44
C ILE A 520 33.04 8.73 -22.53
N ASP A 521 33.07 9.40 -23.69
CA ASP A 521 32.16 9.14 -24.81
C ASP A 521 32.36 7.74 -25.39
N GLN A 522 33.61 7.31 -25.53
CA GLN A 522 33.95 5.97 -25.98
C GLN A 522 33.38 4.89 -25.04
N LEU A 523 33.66 5.00 -23.73
CA LEU A 523 33.16 4.03 -22.74
C LEU A 523 31.64 4.08 -22.58
N SER A 524 31.04 5.27 -22.71
CA SER A 524 29.58 5.42 -22.66
C SER A 524 28.91 4.73 -23.85
N SER A 525 29.51 4.81 -25.05
CA SER A 525 29.03 4.10 -26.23
C SER A 525 29.16 2.58 -26.10
N GLU A 526 30.29 2.10 -25.54
CA GLU A 526 30.52 0.69 -25.25
C GLU A 526 29.49 0.14 -24.24
N LEU A 527 29.25 0.88 -23.16
CA LEU A 527 28.23 0.53 -22.18
C LEU A 527 26.83 0.49 -22.79
N GLN A 528 26.47 1.48 -23.62
CA GLN A 528 25.17 1.52 -24.28
C GLN A 528 24.96 0.34 -25.23
N ALA A 529 26.01 -0.05 -25.98
CA ALA A 529 25.97 -1.22 -26.86
C ALA A 529 25.80 -2.53 -26.07
N LEU A 530 26.47 -2.66 -24.93
CA LEU A 530 26.34 -3.80 -24.03
C LEU A 530 24.95 -3.88 -23.38
N GLN A 531 24.37 -2.73 -23.04
CA GLN A 531 23.09 -2.65 -22.33
C GLN A 531 21.86 -2.89 -23.22
N GLY A 532 21.93 -2.46 -24.48
CA GLY A 532 20.80 -2.55 -25.41
C GLY A 532 19.50 -1.96 -24.83
N GLY A 533 18.46 -2.80 -24.73
CA GLY A 533 17.14 -2.41 -24.19
C GLY A 533 16.95 -2.62 -22.68
N SER A 534 17.81 -3.42 -22.03
CA SER A 534 17.61 -3.93 -20.67
C SER A 534 18.85 -3.72 -19.79
N PRO A 535 19.14 -2.49 -19.36
CA PRO A 535 20.33 -2.19 -18.54
C PRO A 535 20.24 -2.86 -17.16
N LEU A 536 21.32 -3.53 -16.73
CA LEU A 536 21.44 -4.13 -15.39
C LEU A 536 22.03 -3.13 -14.40
N VAL A 537 22.88 -2.21 -14.87
CA VAL A 537 23.49 -1.13 -14.08
C VAL A 537 23.06 0.23 -14.62
N ARG A 538 22.82 1.20 -13.73
CA ARG A 538 22.55 2.60 -14.11
C ARG A 538 23.56 3.49 -13.41
N ILE A 539 24.15 4.44 -14.15
CA ILE A 539 25.19 5.35 -13.62
C ILE A 539 24.59 6.59 -12.96
N GLU A 540 23.44 7.04 -13.45
CA GLU A 540 22.83 8.31 -13.08
C GLU A 540 21.30 8.20 -13.11
N VAL A 541 20.65 9.12 -12.40
CA VAL A 541 19.19 9.28 -12.47
C VAL A 541 18.85 9.99 -13.76
N ASP A 542 18.15 9.28 -14.65
CA ASP A 542 17.64 9.77 -15.93
C ASP A 542 16.09 9.73 -15.95
N PRO A 543 15.44 10.30 -16.97
CA PRO A 543 13.98 10.24 -17.09
C PRO A 543 13.41 8.81 -17.13
N ASP A 544 14.16 7.82 -17.63
CA ASP A 544 13.71 6.42 -17.67
C ASP A 544 13.60 5.83 -16.26
N VAL A 545 14.57 6.11 -15.37
CA VAL A 545 14.53 5.68 -13.96
C VAL A 545 13.34 6.32 -13.25
N VAL A 546 13.15 7.63 -13.41
CA VAL A 546 12.03 8.35 -12.81
C VAL A 546 10.70 7.77 -13.30
N ALA A 547 10.56 7.56 -14.61
CA ALA A 547 9.38 6.93 -15.20
C ALA A 547 9.14 5.53 -14.64
N LYS A 548 10.20 4.72 -14.46
CA LYS A 548 10.10 3.38 -13.90
C LYS A 548 9.64 3.39 -12.44
N VAL A 549 10.15 4.31 -11.61
CA VAL A 549 9.67 4.46 -10.23
C VAL A 549 8.20 4.87 -10.19
N VAL A 550 7.77 5.83 -11.03
CA VAL A 550 6.35 6.18 -11.15
C VAL A 550 5.53 4.97 -11.61
N SER A 551 6.03 4.19 -12.57
CA SER A 551 5.38 2.94 -13.01
C SER A 551 5.21 1.95 -11.87
N ASP A 552 6.22 1.78 -11.02
CA ASP A 552 6.15 0.83 -9.91
C ASP A 552 5.21 1.32 -8.80
N TRP A 553 5.13 2.64 -8.56
CA TRP A 553 4.23 3.23 -7.57
C TRP A 553 2.76 3.24 -8.02
N THR A 554 2.53 3.53 -9.29
CA THR A 554 1.19 3.76 -9.83
C THR A 554 0.63 2.57 -10.60
N GLY A 555 1.48 1.68 -11.10
CA GLY A 555 1.12 0.64 -12.08
C GLY A 555 1.08 1.14 -13.52
N ILE A 556 1.37 2.43 -13.80
CA ILE A 556 1.30 2.99 -15.16
C ILE A 556 2.56 2.66 -15.93
N PRO A 557 2.50 2.01 -17.10
CA PRO A 557 3.66 1.89 -17.97
C PRO A 557 4.08 3.27 -18.51
N LEU A 558 5.31 3.71 -18.20
CA LEU A 558 5.87 4.97 -18.70
C LEU A 558 7.20 4.72 -19.41
N GLY A 559 7.59 5.64 -20.30
CA GLY A 559 8.87 5.57 -21.03
C GLY A 559 9.03 4.27 -21.83
N LYS A 560 10.14 3.56 -21.62
CA LYS A 560 10.42 2.27 -22.30
C LYS A 560 9.43 1.17 -21.93
N VAL A 561 8.89 1.18 -20.71
CA VAL A 561 7.85 0.22 -20.27
C VAL A 561 6.58 0.37 -21.14
N LEU A 562 6.24 1.59 -21.54
CA LEU A 562 5.13 1.83 -22.48
C LEU A 562 5.41 1.23 -23.87
N ARG A 563 6.65 1.29 -24.37
CA ARG A 563 7.01 0.70 -25.67
C ARG A 563 6.92 -0.83 -25.64
N GLU A 564 7.36 -1.46 -24.56
CA GLU A 564 7.19 -2.90 -24.35
C GLU A 564 5.71 -3.28 -24.25
N GLN A 565 4.92 -2.51 -23.50
CA GLN A 565 3.47 -2.71 -23.42
C GLN A 565 2.74 -2.43 -24.74
N ALA A 566 3.24 -1.53 -25.59
CA ALA A 566 2.64 -1.26 -26.90
C ALA A 566 2.59 -2.53 -27.78
N LYS A 567 3.65 -3.36 -27.73
CA LYS A 567 3.64 -4.66 -28.42
C LYS A 567 2.56 -5.58 -27.86
N ASN A 568 2.44 -5.67 -26.53
CA ASN A 568 1.37 -6.45 -25.89
C ASN A 568 -0.03 -5.94 -26.26
N ILE A 569 -0.20 -4.62 -26.44
CA ILE A 569 -1.47 -4.01 -26.86
C ILE A 569 -1.77 -4.29 -28.34
N ILE A 570 -0.75 -4.30 -29.21
CA ILE A 570 -0.92 -4.66 -30.64
C ILE A 570 -1.47 -6.09 -30.75
N ASP A 571 -0.88 -7.01 -30.01
CA ASP A 571 -1.24 -8.44 -30.00
C ASP A 571 -2.43 -8.78 -29.07
N LEU A 572 -3.06 -7.76 -28.46
CA LEU A 572 -4.12 -7.95 -27.45
C LEU A 572 -5.29 -8.80 -27.94
N GLU A 573 -5.72 -8.61 -29.20
CA GLU A 573 -6.83 -9.40 -29.77
C GLU A 573 -6.45 -10.88 -29.86
N ALA A 574 -5.24 -11.20 -30.32
CA ALA A 574 -4.78 -12.58 -30.46
C ALA A 574 -4.69 -13.27 -29.09
N ARG A 575 -4.12 -12.59 -28.09
CA ARG A 575 -4.02 -13.11 -26.71
C ARG A 575 -5.38 -13.31 -26.06
N LEU A 576 -6.34 -12.40 -26.27
CA LEU A 576 -7.69 -12.58 -25.76
C LEU A 576 -8.39 -13.81 -26.38
N LYS A 577 -8.14 -14.10 -27.66
CA LYS A 577 -8.71 -15.28 -28.35
C LYS A 577 -8.15 -16.61 -27.87
N GLU A 578 -7.01 -16.63 -27.20
CA GLU A 578 -6.50 -17.84 -26.55
C GLU A 578 -7.44 -18.28 -25.41
N ARG A 579 -8.00 -17.32 -24.68
CA ARG A 579 -8.85 -17.53 -23.49
C ARG A 579 -10.35 -17.42 -23.78
N ILE A 580 -10.78 -16.49 -24.63
CA ILE A 580 -12.20 -16.22 -24.93
C ILE A 580 -12.54 -16.79 -26.31
N LYS A 581 -13.46 -17.76 -26.35
CA LYS A 581 -13.82 -18.49 -27.57
C LYS A 581 -15.16 -18.04 -28.15
N GLY A 582 -15.21 -17.92 -29.47
CA GLY A 582 -16.43 -17.65 -30.21
C GLY A 582 -16.94 -16.21 -30.14
N GLN A 583 -16.18 -15.26 -29.61
CA GLN A 583 -16.60 -13.85 -29.45
C GLN A 583 -15.68 -12.88 -30.19
N ASP A 584 -15.11 -13.31 -31.31
CA ASP A 584 -14.11 -12.58 -32.09
C ASP A 584 -14.50 -11.14 -32.42
N GLU A 585 -15.74 -10.91 -32.82
CA GLU A 585 -16.24 -9.58 -33.16
C GLU A 585 -16.31 -8.67 -31.92
N ALA A 586 -16.75 -9.21 -30.79
CA ALA A 586 -16.79 -8.48 -29.51
C ALA A 586 -15.37 -8.09 -29.06
N LEU A 587 -14.43 -9.03 -29.13
CA LEU A 587 -13.02 -8.80 -28.80
C LEU A 587 -12.38 -7.76 -29.72
N ARG A 588 -12.72 -7.77 -31.02
CA ARG A 588 -12.23 -6.76 -31.98
C ARG A 588 -12.71 -5.36 -31.61
N ILE A 589 -13.99 -5.19 -31.27
CA ILE A 589 -14.54 -3.88 -30.85
C ILE A 589 -13.83 -3.39 -29.58
N ILE A 590 -13.71 -4.26 -28.57
CA ILE A 590 -13.05 -3.92 -27.30
C ILE A 590 -11.60 -3.52 -27.53
N THR A 591 -10.84 -4.34 -28.26
CA THR A 591 -9.42 -4.08 -28.52
C THR A 591 -9.19 -2.84 -29.37
N GLN A 592 -10.03 -2.55 -30.36
CA GLN A 592 -9.94 -1.31 -31.15
C GLN A 592 -10.11 -0.07 -30.28
N VAL A 593 -11.11 -0.07 -29.39
CA VAL A 593 -11.35 1.05 -28.47
C VAL A 593 -10.17 1.25 -27.52
N ILE A 594 -9.66 0.17 -26.92
CA ILE A 594 -8.52 0.22 -25.99
C ILE A 594 -7.24 0.67 -26.72
N LYS A 595 -6.99 0.15 -27.94
CA LYS A 595 -5.85 0.56 -28.79
C LYS A 595 -5.91 2.06 -29.09
N ALA A 596 -7.08 2.58 -29.47
CA ALA A 596 -7.26 4.01 -29.75
C ALA A 596 -7.00 4.87 -28.49
N ALA A 597 -7.50 4.45 -27.32
CA ALA A 597 -7.27 5.14 -26.07
C ALA A 597 -5.78 5.15 -25.68
N LYS A 598 -5.12 3.98 -25.74
CA LYS A 598 -3.69 3.83 -25.43
C LYS A 598 -2.76 4.54 -26.43
N ALA A 599 -3.21 4.71 -27.68
CA ALA A 599 -2.52 5.53 -28.68
C ALA A 599 -2.73 7.04 -28.48
N GLY A 600 -3.49 7.47 -27.47
CA GLY A 600 -3.77 8.87 -27.19
C GLY A 600 -4.72 9.54 -28.17
N LEU A 601 -5.50 8.76 -28.93
CA LEU A 601 -6.47 9.27 -29.91
C LEU A 601 -7.83 9.61 -29.29
N LYS A 602 -8.04 9.22 -28.02
CA LYS A 602 -9.23 9.57 -27.23
C LYS A 602 -8.95 10.71 -26.27
N ASP A 603 -10.02 11.32 -25.76
CA ASP A 603 -9.93 12.32 -24.70
C ASP A 603 -9.21 11.72 -23.47
N PRO A 604 -8.08 12.31 -23.02
CA PRO A 604 -7.33 11.82 -21.86
C PRO A 604 -8.08 11.99 -20.53
N GLN A 605 -9.19 12.74 -20.50
CA GLN A 605 -10.04 12.87 -19.32
C GLN A 605 -11.07 11.74 -19.19
N GLN A 606 -11.27 10.91 -20.21
CA GLN A 606 -12.22 9.81 -20.16
C GLN A 606 -11.55 8.49 -19.77
N PRO A 607 -12.30 7.51 -19.24
CA PRO A 607 -11.81 6.16 -19.07
C PRO A 607 -11.29 5.56 -20.39
N LEU A 608 -10.36 4.61 -20.30
CA LEU A 608 -9.75 3.94 -21.47
C LEU A 608 -10.79 3.27 -22.38
N GLY A 609 -11.91 2.83 -21.79
CA GLY A 609 -13.05 2.34 -22.53
C GLY A 609 -14.24 2.14 -21.60
N VAL A 610 -15.44 2.42 -22.12
CA VAL A 610 -16.71 2.17 -21.44
C VAL A 610 -17.52 1.26 -22.35
N PHE A 611 -17.77 0.03 -21.88
CA PHE A 611 -18.36 -1.04 -22.68
C PHE A 611 -19.62 -1.57 -22.02
N LEU A 612 -20.65 -1.82 -22.83
CA LEU A 612 -21.85 -2.54 -22.42
C LEU A 612 -21.87 -3.89 -23.14
N LEU A 613 -21.54 -4.96 -22.41
CA LEU A 613 -21.50 -6.33 -22.90
C LEU A 613 -22.91 -6.93 -22.80
N VAL A 614 -23.56 -7.15 -23.92
CA VAL A 614 -24.96 -7.60 -23.99
C VAL A 614 -25.04 -8.96 -24.63
N GLY A 615 -25.68 -9.93 -23.99
CA GLY A 615 -25.89 -11.25 -24.57
C GLY A 615 -26.37 -12.29 -23.57
N PRO A 616 -26.56 -13.55 -24.01
CA PRO A 616 -27.00 -14.64 -23.14
C PRO A 616 -26.07 -14.92 -21.96
N SER A 617 -26.56 -15.67 -20.97
CA SER A 617 -25.73 -16.08 -19.83
C SER A 617 -24.66 -17.09 -20.26
N GLY A 618 -23.49 -17.05 -19.61
CA GLY A 618 -22.43 -18.06 -19.82
C GLY A 618 -21.66 -17.98 -21.15
N VAL A 619 -21.78 -16.87 -21.90
CA VAL A 619 -21.08 -16.68 -23.19
C VAL A 619 -19.68 -16.04 -23.09
N GLY A 620 -19.25 -15.64 -21.88
CA GLY A 620 -17.89 -15.10 -21.64
C GLY A 620 -17.81 -13.60 -21.32
N LYS A 621 -18.92 -12.92 -21.01
CA LYS A 621 -18.93 -11.48 -20.65
C LYS A 621 -18.00 -11.14 -19.48
N THR A 622 -18.19 -11.80 -18.33
CA THR A 622 -17.37 -11.64 -17.11
C THR A 622 -15.92 -12.07 -17.33
N GLU A 623 -15.71 -13.18 -18.04
CA GLU A 623 -14.37 -13.72 -18.35
C GLU A 623 -13.54 -12.74 -19.18
N THR A 624 -14.19 -11.94 -20.05
CA THR A 624 -13.52 -10.90 -20.83
C THR A 624 -12.94 -9.81 -19.93
N GLY A 625 -13.67 -9.40 -18.87
CA GLY A 625 -13.17 -8.43 -17.90
C GLY A 625 -11.94 -8.94 -17.14
N LEU A 626 -11.97 -10.21 -16.71
CA LEU A 626 -10.82 -10.90 -16.10
C LEU A 626 -9.62 -10.96 -17.03
N ALA A 627 -9.82 -11.40 -18.28
CA ALA A 627 -8.75 -11.51 -19.27
C ALA A 627 -8.10 -10.15 -19.59
N ILE A 628 -8.90 -9.08 -19.64
CA ILE A 628 -8.38 -7.72 -19.83
C ILE A 628 -7.60 -7.24 -18.60
N ALA A 629 -8.07 -7.55 -17.38
CA ALA A 629 -7.36 -7.19 -16.15
C ALA A 629 -5.98 -7.84 -16.09
N ASP A 630 -5.91 -9.11 -16.46
CA ASP A 630 -4.67 -9.87 -16.56
C ASP A 630 -3.71 -9.27 -17.61
N LEU A 631 -4.18 -9.10 -18.85
CA LEU A 631 -3.34 -8.67 -19.96
C LEU A 631 -2.92 -7.19 -19.91
N LEU A 632 -3.73 -6.29 -19.33
CA LEU A 632 -3.42 -4.85 -19.29
C LEU A 632 -2.84 -4.37 -17.97
N PHE A 633 -3.24 -4.96 -16.84
CA PHE A 633 -2.89 -4.47 -15.51
C PHE A 633 -2.06 -5.46 -14.69
N GLY A 634 -1.85 -6.69 -15.17
CA GLY A 634 -0.96 -7.65 -14.52
C GLY A 634 -1.63 -8.47 -13.43
N GLY A 635 -2.88 -8.89 -13.67
CA GLY A 635 -3.54 -9.98 -12.95
C GLY A 635 -4.91 -9.65 -12.38
N ASP A 636 -5.60 -10.69 -11.90
CA ASP A 636 -6.99 -10.63 -11.39
C ASP A 636 -7.17 -9.65 -10.22
N ARG A 637 -6.11 -9.32 -9.47
CA ARG A 637 -6.15 -8.32 -8.39
C ARG A 637 -6.51 -6.91 -8.87
N PHE A 638 -6.39 -6.62 -10.15
CA PHE A 638 -6.78 -5.34 -10.75
C PHE A 638 -8.20 -5.34 -11.30
N LEU A 639 -8.98 -6.39 -11.06
CA LEU A 639 -10.41 -6.43 -11.34
C LEU A 639 -11.20 -5.98 -10.10
N VAL A 640 -11.94 -4.90 -10.25
CA VAL A 640 -12.95 -4.45 -9.28
C VAL A 640 -14.31 -4.92 -9.78
N THR A 641 -14.91 -5.90 -9.12
CA THR A 641 -16.23 -6.43 -9.50
C THR A 641 -17.30 -5.90 -8.57
N ILE A 642 -18.38 -5.39 -9.14
CA ILE A 642 -19.54 -4.88 -8.40
C ILE A 642 -20.80 -5.54 -8.95
N ASN A 643 -21.48 -6.29 -8.09
CA ASN A 643 -22.72 -6.96 -8.44
C ASN A 643 -23.91 -6.00 -8.29
N MET A 644 -24.55 -5.62 -9.39
CA MET A 644 -25.67 -4.67 -9.37
C MET A 644 -26.97 -5.25 -8.80
N SER A 645 -27.05 -6.58 -8.63
CA SER A 645 -28.16 -7.20 -7.88
C SER A 645 -28.24 -6.71 -6.43
N GLU A 646 -27.13 -6.23 -5.84
CA GLU A 646 -27.10 -5.67 -4.47
C GLU A 646 -27.53 -4.19 -4.41
N PHE A 647 -27.72 -3.54 -5.57
CA PHE A 647 -27.96 -2.09 -5.70
C PHE A 647 -29.33 -1.78 -6.33
N GLN A 648 -30.35 -2.59 -6.00
CA GLN A 648 -31.72 -2.43 -6.53
C GLN A 648 -32.49 -1.25 -5.92
N GLU A 649 -32.07 -0.78 -4.74
CA GLU A 649 -32.74 0.30 -4.01
C GLU A 649 -31.98 1.62 -4.10
N SER A 650 -32.69 2.75 -4.12
CA SER A 650 -32.08 4.08 -4.29
C SER A 650 -31.06 4.46 -3.20
N HIS A 651 -31.26 4.01 -1.96
CA HIS A 651 -30.38 4.35 -0.83
C HIS A 651 -29.02 3.62 -0.88
N THR A 652 -28.90 2.55 -1.67
CA THR A 652 -27.65 1.78 -1.84
C THR A 652 -26.54 2.56 -2.54
N VAL A 653 -26.88 3.69 -3.18
CA VAL A 653 -25.93 4.67 -3.73
C VAL A 653 -24.85 5.03 -2.70
N SER A 654 -25.25 5.25 -1.45
CA SER A 654 -24.33 5.60 -0.36
C SER A 654 -23.28 4.52 -0.08
N ARG A 655 -23.59 3.24 -0.28
CA ARG A 655 -22.60 2.16 -0.14
C ARG A 655 -21.58 2.18 -1.28
N LEU A 656 -21.99 2.61 -2.47
CA LEU A 656 -21.13 2.64 -3.66
C LEU A 656 -20.12 3.79 -3.60
N ILE A 657 -20.56 4.99 -3.21
CA ILE A 657 -19.73 6.22 -3.21
C ILE A 657 -19.24 6.66 -1.83
N GLY A 658 -19.87 6.17 -0.76
CA GLY A 658 -19.64 6.58 0.64
C GLY A 658 -20.81 7.40 1.18
N SER A 659 -21.06 7.27 2.48
CA SER A 659 -22.11 8.03 3.17
C SER A 659 -21.76 9.53 3.24
N PRO A 660 -22.72 10.44 2.99
CA PRO A 660 -22.50 11.88 3.16
C PRO A 660 -22.37 12.30 4.63
N PRO A 661 -21.88 13.51 4.93
CA PRO A 661 -21.76 14.01 6.30
C PRO A 661 -23.08 13.94 7.06
N GLY A 662 -23.05 13.32 8.26
CA GLY A 662 -24.21 13.19 9.14
C GLY A 662 -24.96 11.86 9.05
N TYR A 663 -24.54 10.93 8.19
CA TYR A 663 -25.09 9.57 8.08
C TYR A 663 -24.14 8.52 8.67
N VAL A 664 -24.70 7.37 9.08
CA VAL A 664 -23.91 6.21 9.55
C VAL A 664 -23.00 5.71 8.41
N GLY A 665 -21.72 5.45 8.70
CA GLY A 665 -20.70 5.12 7.69
C GLY A 665 -19.98 6.33 7.08
N TYR A 666 -20.24 7.55 7.57
CA TYR A 666 -19.45 8.73 7.18
C TYR A 666 -17.98 8.54 7.62
N GLY A 667 -17.05 8.67 6.68
CA GLY A 667 -15.61 8.44 6.91
C GLY A 667 -15.06 7.12 6.35
N GLU A 668 -15.93 6.17 5.96
CA GLU A 668 -15.51 4.82 5.56
C GLU A 668 -15.26 4.65 4.05
N GLY A 669 -15.55 5.69 3.25
CA GLY A 669 -15.49 5.64 1.78
C GLY A 669 -16.52 4.67 1.18
N GLY A 670 -16.67 4.69 -0.15
CA GLY A 670 -17.59 3.80 -0.87
C GLY A 670 -16.87 2.59 -1.43
N VAL A 671 -17.60 1.48 -1.66
CA VAL A 671 -17.02 0.24 -2.23
C VAL A 671 -16.33 0.51 -3.57
N LEU A 672 -16.94 1.32 -4.45
CA LEU A 672 -16.36 1.68 -5.74
C LEU A 672 -15.27 2.75 -5.59
N THR A 673 -15.57 3.82 -4.84
CA THR A 673 -14.67 4.97 -4.72
C THR A 673 -13.36 4.59 -4.04
N GLU A 674 -13.39 3.76 -3.00
CA GLU A 674 -12.18 3.25 -2.34
C GLU A 674 -11.40 2.26 -3.19
N ALA A 675 -12.09 1.32 -3.86
CA ALA A 675 -11.42 0.34 -4.70
C ALA A 675 -10.63 1.02 -5.82
N VAL A 676 -11.24 2.01 -6.48
CA VAL A 676 -10.59 2.78 -7.57
C VAL A 676 -9.58 3.79 -7.01
N ARG A 677 -9.80 4.37 -5.83
CA ARG A 677 -8.79 5.22 -5.17
C ARG A 677 -7.51 4.46 -4.84
N GLN A 678 -7.64 3.23 -4.33
CA GLN A 678 -6.50 2.36 -4.04
C GLN A 678 -5.88 1.78 -5.31
N ARG A 679 -6.68 1.56 -6.36
CA ARG A 679 -6.26 1.00 -7.66
C ARG A 679 -6.80 1.83 -8.82
N PRO A 680 -6.20 3.00 -9.11
CA PRO A 680 -6.64 3.88 -10.20
C PRO A 680 -6.50 3.25 -11.59
N TYR A 681 -5.75 2.14 -11.66
CA TYR A 681 -5.51 1.30 -12.84
C TYR A 681 -6.20 -0.03 -12.60
N SER A 682 -7.41 -0.15 -13.13
CA SER A 682 -8.22 -1.33 -12.89
C SER A 682 -9.24 -1.54 -13.99
N VAL A 683 -9.69 -2.78 -14.10
CA VAL A 683 -10.94 -3.08 -14.79
C VAL A 683 -12.06 -2.97 -13.76
N VAL A 684 -13.06 -2.13 -14.03
CA VAL A 684 -14.27 -2.04 -13.21
C VAL A 684 -15.37 -2.82 -13.92
N LEU A 685 -15.75 -3.97 -13.36
CA LEU A 685 -16.80 -4.83 -13.86
C LEU A 685 -18.09 -4.61 -13.07
N ILE A 686 -19.09 -4.04 -13.74
CA ILE A 686 -20.43 -3.78 -13.23
C ILE A 686 -21.33 -4.90 -13.75
N ASP A 687 -21.54 -5.94 -12.95
CA ASP A 687 -22.24 -7.14 -13.38
C ASP A 687 -23.75 -6.99 -13.20
N GLU A 688 -24.53 -7.46 -14.18
CA GLU A 688 -26.01 -7.42 -14.21
C GLU A 688 -26.60 -6.02 -14.06
N CYS A 689 -26.07 -5.04 -14.83
CA CYS A 689 -26.42 -3.63 -14.66
C CYS A 689 -27.90 -3.30 -14.92
N GLU A 690 -28.65 -4.18 -15.58
CA GLU A 690 -30.10 -4.06 -15.73
C GLU A 690 -30.87 -4.17 -14.42
N LYS A 691 -30.29 -4.78 -13.37
CA LYS A 691 -30.95 -4.92 -12.07
C LYS A 691 -30.77 -3.70 -11.17
N ALA A 692 -29.84 -2.80 -11.49
CA ALA A 692 -29.52 -1.65 -10.65
C ALA A 692 -30.66 -0.64 -10.61
N HIS A 693 -30.79 0.08 -9.48
CA HIS A 693 -31.63 1.26 -9.43
C HIS A 693 -31.14 2.35 -10.40
N ILE A 694 -32.07 3.13 -10.97
CA ILE A 694 -31.74 4.17 -11.95
C ILE A 694 -30.80 5.25 -11.40
N ASP A 695 -30.88 5.54 -10.10
CA ASP A 695 -30.01 6.53 -9.43
C ASP A 695 -28.57 6.04 -9.30
N VAL A 696 -28.38 4.73 -9.11
CA VAL A 696 -27.05 4.11 -9.11
C VAL A 696 -26.43 4.25 -10.49
N MET A 697 -27.19 3.98 -11.55
CA MET A 697 -26.73 4.16 -12.92
C MET A 697 -26.44 5.63 -13.28
N ASN A 698 -27.17 6.58 -12.70
CA ASN A 698 -26.94 8.01 -12.95
C ASN A 698 -25.59 8.50 -12.39
N LEU A 699 -25.00 7.84 -11.38
CA LEU A 699 -23.69 8.21 -10.86
C LEU A 699 -22.60 8.12 -11.93
N PHE A 700 -22.71 7.10 -12.79
CA PHE A 700 -21.70 6.82 -13.80
C PHE A 700 -21.68 7.83 -14.96
N TYR A 701 -22.65 8.75 -15.07
CA TYR A 701 -22.56 9.85 -16.04
C TYR A 701 -21.26 10.64 -15.90
N GLN A 702 -20.89 10.98 -14.66
CA GLN A 702 -19.68 11.77 -14.40
C GLN A 702 -18.42 10.96 -14.70
N VAL A 703 -18.45 9.66 -14.38
CA VAL A 703 -17.35 8.74 -14.65
C VAL A 703 -17.11 8.62 -16.16
N PHE A 704 -18.16 8.44 -16.96
CA PHE A 704 -18.02 8.24 -18.41
C PHE A 704 -17.57 9.52 -19.14
N ASP A 705 -18.03 10.70 -18.69
CA ASP A 705 -17.70 11.97 -19.35
C ASP A 705 -16.37 12.56 -18.90
N LYS A 706 -16.15 12.59 -17.58
CA LYS A 706 -15.04 13.34 -16.96
C LYS A 706 -13.95 12.44 -16.38
N GLY A 707 -14.16 11.12 -16.41
CA GLY A 707 -13.26 10.17 -15.77
C GLY A 707 -13.10 10.45 -14.27
N MET A 708 -14.11 11.02 -13.63
CA MET A 708 -14.04 11.43 -12.23
C MET A 708 -15.36 11.16 -11.51
N LEU A 709 -15.27 10.78 -10.24
CA LEU A 709 -16.42 10.62 -9.34
C LEU A 709 -16.08 11.22 -7.99
N SER A 710 -16.97 12.03 -7.43
CA SER A 710 -16.82 12.50 -6.06
C SER A 710 -17.40 11.48 -5.08
N ASP A 711 -16.65 11.16 -4.03
CA ASP A 711 -17.12 10.33 -2.93
C ASP A 711 -18.08 11.11 -2.00
N GLY A 712 -18.62 10.43 -0.98
CA GLY A 712 -19.49 11.04 0.03
C GLY A 712 -18.85 12.19 0.83
N GLU A 713 -17.52 12.31 0.83
CA GLU A 713 -16.77 13.39 1.50
C GLU A 713 -16.42 14.55 0.56
N GLY A 714 -16.69 14.40 -0.74
CA GLY A 714 -16.33 15.37 -1.78
C GLY A 714 -14.91 15.21 -2.32
N ARG A 715 -14.21 14.11 -2.00
CA ARG A 715 -12.92 13.78 -2.62
C ARG A 715 -13.16 13.30 -4.04
N VAL A 716 -12.35 13.78 -4.97
CA VAL A 716 -12.46 13.41 -6.39
C VAL A 716 -11.61 12.16 -6.66
N ILE A 717 -12.26 11.10 -7.13
CA ILE A 717 -11.63 9.83 -7.52
C ILE A 717 -11.43 9.80 -9.04
N ASP A 718 -10.23 9.42 -9.49
CA ASP A 718 -9.85 9.41 -10.91
C ASP A 718 -10.08 8.02 -11.54
N PHE A 719 -10.83 7.99 -12.64
CA PHE A 719 -11.20 6.83 -13.45
C PHE A 719 -10.57 6.84 -14.84
N LYS A 720 -9.76 7.83 -15.21
CA LYS A 720 -9.20 7.99 -16.58
C LYS A 720 -8.44 6.75 -17.06
N ASN A 721 -7.82 6.04 -16.13
CA ASN A 721 -7.01 4.86 -16.44
C ASN A 721 -7.72 3.53 -16.14
N THR A 722 -9.04 3.58 -16.02
CA THR A 722 -9.87 2.39 -15.82
C THR A 722 -10.50 1.92 -17.13
N VAL A 723 -10.78 0.63 -17.22
CA VAL A 723 -11.64 0.06 -18.27
C VAL A 723 -12.95 -0.36 -17.60
N LEU A 724 -14.08 0.19 -18.04
CA LEU A 724 -15.39 -0.11 -17.48
C LEU A 724 -16.12 -1.12 -18.36
N PHE A 725 -16.45 -2.27 -17.79
CA PHE A 725 -17.33 -3.26 -18.39
C PHE A 725 -18.63 -3.31 -17.60
N MET A 726 -19.74 -3.02 -18.28
CA MET A 726 -21.08 -3.31 -17.78
C MET A 726 -21.58 -4.56 -18.46
N THR A 727 -22.05 -5.55 -17.72
CA THR A 727 -22.66 -6.74 -18.30
C THR A 727 -24.17 -6.63 -18.23
N SER A 728 -24.85 -7.12 -19.26
CA SER A 728 -26.30 -7.23 -19.24
C SER A 728 -26.81 -8.47 -19.95
N ASN A 729 -27.88 -9.05 -19.40
CA ASN A 729 -28.62 -10.13 -20.05
C ASN A 729 -29.86 -9.62 -20.82
N LEU A 730 -30.03 -8.29 -20.94
CA LEU A 730 -31.09 -7.71 -21.79
C LEU A 730 -30.94 -8.19 -23.24
N ALA A 731 -32.08 -8.34 -23.92
CA ALA A 731 -32.15 -8.78 -25.33
C ALA A 731 -31.52 -10.16 -25.62
N SER A 732 -31.29 -11.01 -24.60
CA SER A 732 -30.74 -12.36 -24.78
C SER A 732 -31.57 -13.21 -25.73
N ASP A 733 -32.90 -13.17 -25.64
CA ASP A 733 -33.80 -13.96 -26.50
C ASP A 733 -33.69 -13.54 -27.96
N VAL A 734 -33.61 -12.22 -28.21
CA VAL A 734 -33.47 -11.66 -29.56
C VAL A 734 -32.12 -12.02 -30.16
N ILE A 735 -31.03 -11.90 -29.39
CA ILE A 735 -29.70 -12.31 -29.85
C ILE A 735 -29.67 -13.80 -30.15
N THR A 736 -30.27 -14.63 -29.29
CA THR A 736 -30.37 -16.09 -29.47
C THR A 736 -31.15 -16.44 -30.74
N GLN A 737 -32.27 -15.75 -30.99
CA GLN A 737 -33.08 -15.95 -32.19
C GLN A 737 -32.36 -15.50 -33.46
N LEU A 738 -31.61 -14.40 -33.42
CA LEU A 738 -30.81 -13.95 -34.57
C LEU A 738 -29.65 -14.89 -34.87
N CYS A 739 -29.09 -15.54 -33.85
CA CYS A 739 -27.96 -16.46 -33.99
C CYS A 739 -28.39 -17.91 -34.28
N SER A 740 -29.69 -18.24 -34.30
CA SER A 740 -30.17 -19.58 -34.60
C SER A 740 -30.23 -19.90 -36.10
N GLY A 741 -30.04 -18.89 -36.96
CA GLY A 741 -29.93 -19.06 -38.41
C GLY A 741 -28.62 -19.73 -38.84
N SER A 742 -28.57 -20.19 -40.09
CA SER A 742 -27.40 -20.87 -40.68
C SER A 742 -26.19 -19.95 -40.93
N GLU A 743 -26.40 -18.64 -41.00
CA GLU A 743 -25.34 -17.63 -41.12
C GLU A 743 -25.29 -16.75 -39.88
N ARG A 744 -24.07 -16.48 -39.40
CA ARG A 744 -23.85 -15.62 -38.24
C ARG A 744 -24.22 -14.16 -38.59
N PRO A 745 -25.12 -13.50 -37.84
CA PRO A 745 -25.55 -12.15 -38.15
C PRO A 745 -24.40 -11.16 -37.96
N SER A 746 -24.36 -10.13 -38.82
CA SER A 746 -23.39 -9.05 -38.67
C SER A 746 -23.59 -8.30 -37.34
N VAL A 747 -22.50 -7.77 -36.78
CA VAL A 747 -22.53 -6.96 -35.55
C VAL A 747 -23.50 -5.78 -35.67
N GLU A 748 -23.47 -5.09 -36.81
CA GLU A 748 -24.31 -3.92 -37.07
C GLU A 748 -25.79 -4.28 -37.04
N THR A 749 -26.16 -5.40 -37.66
CA THR A 749 -27.52 -5.94 -37.64
C THR A 749 -27.95 -6.20 -36.19
N VAL A 750 -27.15 -6.94 -35.42
CA VAL A 750 -27.51 -7.26 -34.02
C VAL A 750 -27.64 -6.01 -33.16
N ILE A 751 -26.67 -5.08 -33.23
CA ILE A 751 -26.73 -3.81 -32.48
C ILE A 751 -27.99 -3.04 -32.86
N SER A 752 -28.32 -2.92 -34.15
CA SER A 752 -29.51 -2.20 -34.61
C SER A 752 -30.81 -2.79 -34.05
N THR A 753 -30.87 -4.12 -33.90
CA THR A 753 -32.05 -4.82 -33.39
C THR A 753 -32.18 -4.73 -31.86
N ILE A 754 -31.08 -4.80 -31.11
CA ILE A 754 -31.14 -4.76 -29.64
C ILE A 754 -31.19 -3.33 -29.07
N ARG A 755 -30.72 -2.33 -29.83
CA ARG A 755 -30.64 -0.92 -29.36
C ARG A 755 -31.99 -0.35 -28.88
N PRO A 756 -33.14 -0.61 -29.51
CA PRO A 756 -34.45 -0.18 -29.00
C PRO A 756 -34.75 -0.75 -27.60
N ILE A 757 -34.44 -2.02 -27.36
CA ILE A 757 -34.64 -2.69 -26.05
C ILE A 757 -33.74 -2.05 -24.99
N LEU A 758 -32.48 -1.84 -25.33
CA LEU A 758 -31.52 -1.18 -24.45
C LEU A 758 -31.91 0.28 -24.14
N SER A 759 -32.45 1.00 -25.11
CA SER A 759 -32.87 2.40 -24.94
C SER A 759 -34.17 2.55 -24.14
N HIS A 760 -34.97 1.47 -24.04
CA HIS A 760 -36.13 1.44 -23.17
C HIS A 760 -35.73 1.30 -21.70
N HIS A 761 -34.69 0.49 -21.43
CA HIS A 761 -34.19 0.26 -20.08
C HIS A 761 -33.23 1.35 -19.61
N PHE A 762 -32.20 1.66 -20.41
CA PHE A 762 -31.21 2.68 -20.09
C PHE A 762 -31.61 4.03 -20.68
N LYS A 763 -31.40 5.10 -19.92
CA LYS A 763 -31.55 6.47 -20.43
C LYS A 763 -30.68 6.65 -21.68
N PRO A 764 -31.20 7.21 -22.80
CA PRO A 764 -30.45 7.36 -24.04
C PRO A 764 -29.12 8.08 -23.88
N ALA A 765 -29.05 9.06 -22.97
CA ALA A 765 -27.82 9.77 -22.65
C ALA A 765 -26.73 8.83 -22.09
N LEU A 766 -27.08 7.87 -21.25
CA LEU A 766 -26.12 6.92 -20.68
C LEU A 766 -25.66 5.94 -21.77
N LEU A 767 -26.60 5.38 -22.53
CA LEU A 767 -26.32 4.40 -23.58
C LEU A 767 -25.42 4.97 -24.68
N ALA A 768 -25.56 6.26 -25.03
CA ALA A 768 -24.73 6.93 -26.03
C ALA A 768 -23.25 7.06 -25.64
N ARG A 769 -22.92 6.96 -24.34
CA ARG A 769 -21.54 7.02 -23.82
C ARG A 769 -20.90 5.63 -23.73
N MET A 770 -21.70 4.57 -23.89
CA MET A 770 -21.24 3.20 -23.87
C MET A 770 -20.97 2.69 -25.28
N THR A 771 -19.90 1.93 -25.44
CA THR A 771 -19.73 1.10 -26.63
C THR A 771 -20.53 -0.18 -26.43
N ILE A 772 -21.61 -0.36 -27.19
CA ILE A 772 -22.43 -1.59 -27.13
C ILE A 772 -21.64 -2.71 -27.80
N VAL A 773 -21.43 -3.81 -27.07
CA VAL A 773 -20.67 -4.97 -27.53
C VAL A 773 -21.58 -6.21 -27.42
N PRO A 774 -22.17 -6.69 -28.53
CA PRO A 774 -23.00 -7.88 -28.51
C PRO A 774 -22.14 -9.14 -28.34
N PHE A 775 -22.57 -10.02 -27.45
CA PHE A 775 -22.03 -11.37 -27.28
C PHE A 775 -23.02 -12.38 -27.84
N TYR A 776 -22.51 -13.24 -28.71
CA TYR A 776 -23.31 -14.21 -29.43
C TYR A 776 -23.47 -15.51 -28.63
N THR A 777 -24.45 -16.33 -29.04
CA THR A 777 -24.54 -17.73 -28.59
C THR A 777 -23.28 -18.50 -29.02
N LEU A 778 -22.91 -19.50 -28.22
CA LEU A 778 -21.72 -20.30 -28.48
C LEU A 778 -22.07 -21.51 -29.36
N ASP A 779 -21.46 -21.59 -30.54
CA ASP A 779 -21.52 -22.79 -31.37
C ASP A 779 -20.93 -24.00 -30.62
N PRO A 780 -21.41 -25.24 -30.90
CA PRO A 780 -20.86 -26.45 -30.31
C PRO A 780 -19.34 -26.59 -30.45
N LYS A 781 -18.75 -26.12 -31.56
CA LYS A 781 -17.29 -26.10 -31.76
C LYS A 781 -16.54 -25.27 -30.71
N TYR A 782 -17.09 -24.13 -30.29
CA TYR A 782 -16.45 -23.27 -29.29
C TYR A 782 -16.70 -23.80 -27.88
N ILE A 783 -17.87 -24.39 -27.63
CA ILE A 783 -18.14 -25.11 -26.38
C ILE A 783 -17.08 -26.22 -26.20
N LYS A 784 -16.79 -26.98 -27.25
CA LYS A 784 -15.75 -28.01 -27.27
C LYS A 784 -14.37 -27.47 -26.84
N GLU A 785 -13.96 -26.34 -27.41
CA GLU A 785 -12.70 -25.66 -27.04
C GLU A 785 -12.70 -25.21 -25.57
N ILE A 786 -13.83 -24.68 -25.07
CA ILE A 786 -13.96 -24.25 -23.67
C ILE A 786 -13.90 -25.45 -22.72
N VAL A 787 -14.50 -26.59 -23.08
CA VAL A 787 -14.39 -27.83 -22.29
C VAL A 787 -12.93 -28.26 -22.17
N ILE A 788 -12.17 -28.21 -23.27
CA ILE A 788 -10.74 -28.51 -23.26
C ILE A 788 -9.98 -27.56 -22.33
N LEU A 789 -10.23 -26.26 -22.41
CA LEU A 789 -9.58 -25.27 -21.52
C LEU A 789 -9.89 -25.55 -20.04
N LYS A 790 -11.13 -25.90 -19.71
CA LYS A 790 -11.56 -26.22 -18.33
C LYS A 790 -10.95 -27.53 -17.82
N LEU A 791 -10.90 -28.57 -18.66
CA LEU A 791 -10.26 -29.84 -18.34
C LEU A 791 -8.75 -29.69 -18.14
N ASN A 792 -8.07 -28.92 -18.99
CA ASN A 792 -6.64 -28.61 -18.81
C ASN A 792 -6.39 -27.82 -17.52
N LYS A 793 -7.28 -26.88 -17.18
CA LYS A 793 -7.19 -26.17 -15.89
C LYS A 793 -7.37 -27.11 -14.69
N LEU A 794 -8.24 -28.11 -14.81
CA LEU A 794 -8.36 -29.17 -13.79
C LEU A 794 -7.12 -30.06 -13.75
N ALA A 795 -6.58 -30.46 -14.90
CA ALA A 795 -5.38 -31.27 -15.00
C ALA A 795 -4.18 -30.59 -14.34
N ASN A 796 -3.97 -29.30 -14.63
CA ASN A 796 -2.93 -28.49 -14.00
C ASN A 796 -3.12 -28.43 -12.47
N ARG A 797 -4.36 -28.20 -12.01
CA ARG A 797 -4.67 -28.15 -10.57
C ARG A 797 -4.38 -29.49 -9.87
N LEU A 798 -4.68 -30.62 -10.51
CA LEU A 798 -4.40 -31.95 -9.95
C LEU A 798 -2.90 -32.27 -9.95
N ALA A 799 -2.19 -31.88 -11.00
CA ALA A 799 -0.74 -32.02 -11.07
C ALA A 799 -0.05 -31.17 -9.99
N GLU A 800 -0.47 -29.92 -9.81
CA GLU A 800 0.09 -28.99 -8.82
C GLU A 800 -0.21 -29.41 -7.37
N ASN A 801 -1.46 -29.78 -7.07
CA ASN A 801 -1.90 -30.00 -5.69
C ASN A 801 -1.72 -31.45 -5.20
N GLN A 802 -1.89 -32.43 -6.09
CA GLN A 802 -1.94 -33.85 -5.73
C GLN A 802 -0.90 -34.68 -6.49
N LYS A 803 -0.09 -34.06 -7.37
CA LYS A 803 0.86 -34.74 -8.27
C LYS A 803 0.22 -35.82 -9.15
N ILE A 804 -1.08 -35.71 -9.41
CA ILE A 804 -1.82 -36.66 -10.25
C ILE A 804 -1.85 -36.11 -11.67
N LYS A 805 -1.30 -36.87 -12.62
CA LYS A 805 -1.42 -36.54 -14.05
C LYS A 805 -2.81 -36.92 -14.54
N LEU A 806 -3.63 -35.93 -14.87
CA LEU A 806 -4.94 -36.16 -15.48
C LEU A 806 -4.82 -36.24 -17.01
N THR A 807 -5.30 -37.34 -17.57
CA THR A 807 -5.53 -37.52 -19.00
C THR A 807 -7.03 -37.77 -19.24
N TYR A 808 -7.51 -37.50 -20.45
CA TYR A 808 -8.92 -37.75 -20.77
C TYR A 808 -9.07 -38.17 -22.24
N SER A 809 -10.07 -39.00 -22.51
CA SER A 809 -10.39 -39.44 -23.86
C SER A 809 -11.07 -38.31 -24.67
N PRO A 810 -10.91 -38.26 -26.00
CA PRO A 810 -11.64 -37.31 -26.85
C PRO A 810 -13.17 -37.39 -26.69
N GLN A 811 -13.69 -38.57 -26.33
CA GLN A 811 -15.10 -38.85 -26.12
C GLN A 811 -15.67 -38.06 -24.93
N ILE A 812 -14.88 -37.81 -23.88
CA ILE A 812 -15.29 -36.97 -22.75
C ILE A 812 -15.64 -35.56 -23.20
N VAL A 813 -14.81 -35.00 -24.07
CA VAL A 813 -14.99 -33.64 -24.58
C VAL A 813 -16.30 -33.57 -25.37
N GLU A 814 -16.58 -34.58 -26.21
CA GLU A 814 -17.84 -34.64 -26.95
C GLU A 814 -19.04 -34.83 -26.02
N GLN A 815 -18.93 -35.69 -25.01
CA GLN A 815 -20.03 -35.98 -24.10
C GLN A 815 -20.42 -34.78 -23.25
N ILE A 816 -19.44 -34.02 -22.74
CA ILE A 816 -19.71 -32.77 -22.02
C ILE A 816 -20.34 -31.75 -22.98
N THR A 817 -19.83 -31.65 -24.22
CA THR A 817 -20.35 -30.72 -25.23
C THR A 817 -21.82 -31.00 -25.59
N GLN A 818 -22.19 -32.26 -25.80
CA GLN A 818 -23.57 -32.68 -26.09
C GLN A 818 -24.54 -32.39 -24.93
N ARG A 819 -24.10 -32.56 -23.68
CA ARG A 819 -24.92 -32.20 -22.51
C ARG A 819 -25.07 -30.69 -22.31
N CYS A 820 -24.14 -29.89 -22.86
CA CYS A 820 -24.21 -28.43 -22.78
C CYS A 820 -25.20 -27.82 -23.77
N THR A 821 -25.64 -28.55 -24.80
CA THR A 821 -26.61 -28.04 -25.77
C THR A 821 -28.06 -28.06 -25.28
N GLU A 822 -28.36 -28.71 -24.15
CA GLU A 822 -29.76 -29.00 -23.77
C GLU A 822 -30.47 -27.92 -22.94
N VAL A 823 -29.83 -26.93 -22.29
CA VAL A 823 -30.57 -25.92 -21.48
C VAL A 823 -29.79 -24.58 -21.33
N GLU A 824 -30.39 -23.48 -21.80
CA GLU A 824 -30.28 -22.01 -21.52
C GLU A 824 -29.02 -21.33 -20.89
N THR A 825 -27.97 -22.05 -20.50
CA THR A 825 -26.92 -21.54 -19.59
C THR A 825 -25.51 -21.45 -20.19
N GLY A 826 -25.35 -21.76 -21.49
CA GLY A 826 -24.07 -21.62 -22.20
C GLY A 826 -22.93 -22.39 -21.54
N ALA A 827 -21.72 -21.79 -21.49
CA ALA A 827 -20.55 -22.43 -20.89
C ALA A 827 -20.64 -22.60 -19.35
N ARG A 828 -21.63 -21.98 -18.66
CA ARG A 828 -21.84 -22.23 -17.22
C ARG A 828 -22.27 -23.67 -16.95
N ASN A 829 -22.95 -24.32 -17.89
CA ASN A 829 -23.33 -25.72 -17.71
C ASN A 829 -22.10 -26.65 -17.64
N ILE A 830 -20.98 -26.28 -18.29
CA ILE A 830 -19.72 -27.01 -18.18
C ILE A 830 -19.27 -27.04 -16.71
N ASP A 831 -19.29 -25.89 -16.03
CA ASP A 831 -18.93 -25.81 -14.62
C ASP A 831 -19.90 -26.60 -13.74
N HIS A 832 -21.20 -26.63 -14.07
CA HIS A 832 -22.17 -27.49 -13.38
C HIS A 832 -21.89 -28.99 -13.55
N ILE A 833 -21.56 -29.45 -14.75
CA ILE A 833 -21.21 -30.86 -15.01
C ILE A 833 -19.90 -31.22 -14.30
N MET A 834 -18.90 -30.35 -14.40
CA MET A 834 -17.60 -30.53 -13.75
C MET A 834 -17.75 -30.59 -12.22
N ASN A 835 -18.43 -29.61 -11.62
CA ASN A 835 -18.59 -29.53 -10.16
C ASN A 835 -19.62 -30.50 -9.59
N GLY A 836 -20.64 -30.87 -10.38
CA GLY A 836 -21.73 -31.73 -9.93
C GLY A 836 -21.48 -33.22 -10.15
N THR A 837 -20.59 -33.59 -11.07
CA THR A 837 -20.37 -35.02 -11.41
C THR A 837 -18.90 -35.41 -11.40
N ILE A 838 -18.06 -34.73 -12.18
CA ILE A 838 -16.65 -35.13 -12.35
C ILE A 838 -15.85 -34.91 -11.06
N LEU A 839 -15.87 -33.69 -10.51
CA LEU A 839 -15.13 -33.34 -9.30
C LEU A 839 -15.58 -34.14 -8.06
N PRO A 840 -16.88 -34.35 -7.79
CA PRO A 840 -17.30 -35.18 -6.67
C PRO A 840 -16.83 -36.63 -6.79
N GLN A 841 -16.93 -37.23 -7.98
CA GLN A 841 -16.44 -38.59 -8.22
C GLN A 841 -14.91 -38.69 -8.04
N MET A 842 -14.16 -37.73 -8.60
CA MET A 842 -12.71 -37.65 -8.40
C MET A 842 -12.36 -37.46 -6.93
N SER A 843 -13.03 -36.54 -6.25
CA SER A 843 -12.79 -36.23 -4.84
C SER A 843 -13.04 -37.45 -3.96
N GLN A 844 -14.17 -38.15 -4.15
CA GLN A 844 -14.50 -39.34 -3.37
C GLN A 844 -13.48 -40.47 -3.56
N GLU A 845 -13.08 -40.74 -4.81
CA GLU A 845 -12.11 -41.81 -5.11
C GLU A 845 -10.70 -41.44 -4.64
N ILE A 846 -10.27 -40.18 -4.84
CA ILE A 846 -8.99 -39.68 -4.33
C ILE A 846 -8.98 -39.76 -2.80
N LEU A 847 -10.05 -39.34 -2.11
CA LEU A 847 -10.15 -39.43 -0.65
C LEU A 847 -10.18 -40.87 -0.13
N ALA A 848 -10.86 -41.79 -0.83
CA ALA A 848 -10.86 -43.21 -0.48
C ALA A 848 -9.44 -43.79 -0.56
N ARG A 849 -8.73 -43.50 -1.64
CA ARG A 849 -7.33 -43.92 -1.86
C ARG A 849 -6.34 -43.24 -0.93
N MET A 850 -6.56 -41.98 -0.58
CA MET A 850 -5.84 -41.29 0.50
C MET A 850 -6.02 -42.02 1.83
N GLY A 851 -7.24 -42.50 2.12
CA GLY A 851 -7.53 -43.28 3.32
C GLY A 851 -6.84 -44.65 3.36
N GLU A 852 -6.62 -45.26 2.20
CA GLU A 852 -5.89 -46.53 2.03
C GLU A 852 -4.37 -46.36 1.91
N GLY A 853 -3.88 -45.12 1.80
CA GLY A 853 -2.45 -44.78 1.71
C GLY A 853 -1.81 -44.96 0.34
N VAL A 854 -2.59 -45.19 -0.73
CA VAL A 854 -2.10 -45.42 -2.09
C VAL A 854 -2.61 -44.31 -3.02
N MET A 855 -1.81 -43.25 -3.20
CA MET A 855 -2.16 -42.17 -4.11
C MET A 855 -1.87 -42.57 -5.57
N PRO A 856 -2.81 -42.38 -6.51
CA PRO A 856 -2.59 -42.73 -7.90
C PRO A 856 -1.69 -41.72 -8.62
N SER A 857 -0.71 -42.20 -9.39
CA SER A 857 0.15 -41.35 -10.23
C SER A 857 -0.59 -40.73 -11.42
N GLU A 858 -1.53 -41.46 -12.01
CA GLU A 858 -2.33 -41.01 -13.15
C GLU A 858 -3.84 -41.20 -12.91
N ALA A 859 -4.62 -40.23 -13.37
CA ALA A 859 -6.06 -40.35 -13.53
C ALA A 859 -6.40 -40.26 -15.01
N HIS A 860 -7.25 -41.17 -15.50
CA HIS A 860 -7.76 -41.17 -16.85
C HIS A 860 -9.29 -41.09 -16.84
N LEU A 861 -9.82 -40.00 -17.38
CA LEU A 861 -11.24 -39.72 -17.49
C LEU A 861 -11.77 -40.21 -18.85
N ASP A 862 -12.79 -41.06 -18.83
CA ASP A 862 -13.41 -41.67 -20.02
C ASP A 862 -14.93 -41.81 -19.90
N VAL A 863 -15.62 -42.12 -21.00
CA VAL A 863 -17.08 -42.30 -21.04
C VAL A 863 -17.44 -43.76 -20.78
N ALA A 864 -18.34 -44.02 -19.84
CA ALA A 864 -18.88 -45.35 -19.56
C ALA A 864 -19.88 -45.81 -20.63
N GLU A 865 -20.10 -47.12 -20.78
CA GLU A 865 -21.02 -47.71 -21.76
C GLU A 865 -22.48 -47.21 -21.66
N GLY A 866 -22.89 -46.67 -20.50
CA GLY A 866 -24.20 -46.03 -20.28
C GLY A 866 -24.23 -44.51 -20.48
N GLY A 867 -23.19 -43.91 -21.06
CA GLY A 867 -23.07 -42.46 -21.27
C GLY A 867 -22.72 -41.64 -20.03
N GLY A 868 -22.46 -42.29 -18.88
CA GLY A 868 -21.92 -41.66 -17.66
C GLY A 868 -20.41 -41.41 -17.74
N PHE A 869 -19.85 -40.71 -16.75
CA PHE A 869 -18.40 -40.51 -16.65
C PHE A 869 -17.77 -41.67 -15.86
N ARG A 870 -16.63 -42.16 -16.33
CA ARG A 870 -15.80 -43.18 -15.69
C ARG A 870 -14.41 -42.61 -15.47
N ILE A 871 -13.87 -42.80 -14.28
CA ILE A 871 -12.53 -42.34 -13.94
C ILE A 871 -11.74 -43.58 -13.55
N THR A 872 -10.64 -43.79 -14.25
CA THR A 872 -9.71 -44.88 -13.99
C THR A 872 -8.44 -44.29 -13.42
N PHE A 873 -8.04 -44.78 -12.26
CA PHE A 873 -6.83 -44.34 -11.59
C PHE A 873 -5.80 -45.44 -11.70
N LYS A 874 -4.63 -45.10 -12.21
CA LYS A 874 -3.48 -46.00 -12.23
C LYS A 874 -2.61 -45.73 -11.01
N PRO A 875 -2.05 -46.77 -10.38
CA PRO A 875 -1.04 -46.59 -9.35
C PRO A 875 0.10 -45.74 -9.87
#